data_AF-A0A060RAJ6-F1
#
_entry.id   AF-A0A060RAJ6-F1
#
_cell.length_a   1.000
_cell.length_b   1.000
_cell.length_c   1.000
_cell.angle_alpha   90.00
_cell.angle_beta   90.00
_cell.angle_gamma   90.00
#
_symmetry.space_group_name_H-M   'P 1'
#
loop_
_entity.id
_entity.type
_entity.pdbx_description
1 polymer ?
#
loop_
_entity_poly.entity_id
_entity_poly.type
_entity_poly.pdbx_seq_one_letter_code
_entity_poly.pdbx_strand_id
1 'polypeptide(L)'
;MKLHTALQHVKSEEDVKDAYIKALGLTEYSKNLIDIQTKEIWFEAKDSGKHSTYAMFTQLLHYVQQALNNGEYIPPFLAVIDTQKAAIMKTADVIPFLAKKTIKWGKSASNYTQEALDAVSAHIGTHFVSFKIETHEEEFIETIKNAIKNKDIIRTQITPDNLKQVFDKWVKMVGREINGVSEQDYALLFFADIMHDGTVSTHQNLPAELLHKNDMPCFQLRDKIYELKSKEGYRQFWAIYHKPPKAEYRNYLLERRDSLIPLDERSFKGAYYTPLHVVDRAYDTLAQTLGKDWQKEYLVWDMCCGVGNLEVKHSNPRNIFMSTLDEADVNVMKATKTCVAAERFQYDYLNDDITADGTIDYSLTNKVPERLRKAIADGRKILVLINPPYGETGSGIGKGDLNKKEVEQTNINALMRSKELGYASKELFVQFLVRIAQEIPNATLAMFSTLKYVNAPNFEKFRQMWNAHHLGGFIVHSKAFDGLKGDFPIGFLVWKTEQNAKIKKPITQITLTVLDKKAVPIGEKNFYNIPNSQFLNIWVDKPKTNSELALPLSNAVKVSDNPRIKKNCDGAIGFLYASNNDLQHAGQETLIASSIYTGGNGGGLYITSDNLDKAAIVFSMRQLVTHTWVNHNDQFLQPSGILSEEFKIDCIVWMIFHGKNLTASANDLEWNGRKWSIVNHFIPFTESEVNSPERFESDFMAQYLADKQLSNEAEAVLNEGRKLWCTYFEQDINSSLREKYKLNRADVGWYQIRKTLQEINEQGFAREISFKAFEVAYQALTDKLLPQVYDLGFLKK
;
A
#
# COMPACT_ATOMS: atom_id res chain seq x y z
N MET A 1 -4.86 23.97 -8.77
CA MET A 1 -3.90 23.04 -9.40
C MET A 1 -2.57 23.24 -8.69
N LYS A 2 -1.91 22.15 -8.24
CA LYS A 2 -0.58 22.22 -7.61
C LYS A 2 0.48 22.64 -8.64
N LEU A 3 1.51 23.36 -8.20
CA LEU A 3 2.60 23.88 -9.04
C LEU A 3 3.30 22.75 -9.80
N HIS A 4 3.63 21.64 -9.13
CA HIS A 4 4.31 20.51 -9.77
C HIS A 4 3.49 19.95 -10.95
N THR A 5 2.17 19.81 -10.78
CA THR A 5 1.27 19.34 -11.84
C THR A 5 1.20 20.31 -13.02
N ALA A 6 1.19 21.62 -12.74
CA ALA A 6 1.23 22.64 -13.80
C ALA A 6 2.55 22.55 -14.60
N LEU A 7 3.67 22.39 -13.90
CA LEU A 7 5.01 22.27 -14.51
C LEU A 7 5.20 21.01 -15.37
N GLN A 8 4.36 19.96 -15.25
CA GLN A 8 4.41 18.81 -16.15
C GLN A 8 3.84 19.09 -17.55
N HIS A 9 3.09 20.18 -17.71
CA HIS A 9 2.36 20.49 -18.95
C HIS A 9 2.89 21.73 -19.67
N VAL A 10 3.93 22.37 -19.12
CA VAL A 10 4.58 23.55 -19.70
C VAL A 10 5.35 23.18 -20.96
N LYS A 11 5.37 24.08 -21.95
CA LYS A 11 6.07 23.87 -23.23
C LYS A 11 7.14 24.93 -23.49
N SER A 12 7.23 25.94 -22.64
CA SER A 12 8.15 27.07 -22.76
C SER A 12 8.57 27.63 -21.40
N GLU A 13 9.62 28.46 -21.39
CA GLU A 13 10.08 29.18 -20.19
C GLU A 13 9.00 30.16 -19.68
N GLU A 14 8.20 30.74 -20.59
CA GLU A 14 7.11 31.64 -20.24
C GLU A 14 5.98 30.94 -19.49
N ASP A 15 5.68 29.68 -19.86
CA ASP A 15 4.72 28.85 -19.14
C ASP A 15 5.22 28.49 -17.73
N VAL A 16 6.54 28.26 -17.57
CA VAL A 16 7.16 28.05 -16.26
C VAL A 16 7.00 29.30 -15.40
N LYS A 17 7.31 30.48 -15.94
CA LYS A 17 7.13 31.77 -15.24
C LYS A 17 5.69 31.94 -14.77
N ASP A 18 4.71 31.69 -15.65
CA ASP A 18 3.28 31.84 -15.31
C ASP A 18 2.83 30.84 -14.23
N ALA A 19 3.32 29.60 -14.28
CA ALA A 19 3.04 28.60 -13.26
C ALA A 19 3.54 29.05 -11.88
N TYR A 20 4.77 29.57 -11.80
CA TYR A 20 5.36 30.05 -10.55
C TYR A 20 4.70 31.33 -10.04
N ILE A 21 4.42 32.32 -10.90
CA ILE A 21 3.68 33.55 -10.53
C ILE A 21 2.36 33.18 -9.87
N LYS A 22 1.59 32.28 -10.50
CA LYS A 22 0.29 31.82 -10.01
C LYS A 22 0.40 31.09 -8.68
N ALA A 23 1.39 30.20 -8.53
CA ALA A 23 1.57 29.42 -7.30
C ALA A 23 2.01 30.29 -6.11
N LEU A 24 2.88 31.27 -6.37
CA LEU A 24 3.38 32.19 -5.35
C LEU A 24 2.36 33.30 -5.01
N GLY A 25 1.42 33.57 -5.92
CA GLY A 25 0.41 34.63 -5.74
C GLY A 25 1.00 36.02 -5.87
N LEU A 26 1.96 36.21 -6.78
CA LEU A 26 2.60 37.50 -7.01
C LEU A 26 1.63 38.44 -7.73
N THR A 27 1.35 39.61 -7.15
CA THR A 27 0.41 40.61 -7.70
C THR A 27 1.09 41.85 -8.24
N GLU A 28 2.31 42.17 -7.79
CA GLU A 28 3.13 43.28 -8.27
C GLU A 28 4.49 42.72 -8.75
N TYR A 29 4.63 42.52 -10.07
CA TYR A 29 5.85 42.01 -10.68
C TYR A 29 6.07 42.61 -12.08
N SER A 30 7.31 42.75 -12.51
CA SER A 30 7.65 42.90 -13.93
C SER A 30 7.95 41.53 -14.52
N LYS A 31 7.43 41.28 -15.72
CA LYS A 31 7.71 40.09 -16.53
C LYS A 31 8.28 40.59 -17.85
N ASN A 32 9.60 40.67 -17.93
CA ASN A 32 10.30 41.07 -19.14
C ASN A 32 10.68 39.83 -19.96
N LEU A 33 11.16 40.04 -21.18
CA LEU A 33 11.70 39.00 -22.07
C LEU A 33 12.79 38.15 -21.42
N ILE A 34 13.36 38.62 -20.30
CA ILE A 34 14.51 38.00 -19.65
C ILE A 34 14.18 37.38 -18.30
N ASP A 35 13.22 37.86 -17.47
CA ASP A 35 12.90 37.22 -16.17
C ASP A 35 11.74 37.87 -15.36
N ILE A 36 11.34 37.25 -14.22
CA ILE A 36 10.37 37.80 -13.24
C ILE A 36 11.10 38.59 -12.17
N GLN A 37 10.70 39.84 -11.93
CA GLN A 37 11.26 40.67 -10.86
C GLN A 37 10.15 41.32 -10.03
N THR A 38 10.26 41.20 -8.70
CA THR A 38 9.46 41.95 -7.72
C THR A 38 10.36 42.89 -6.93
N LYS A 39 9.80 43.73 -6.04
CA LYS A 39 10.62 44.55 -5.12
C LYS A 39 11.43 43.67 -4.16
N GLU A 40 10.95 42.47 -3.87
CA GLU A 40 11.49 41.56 -2.87
C GLU A 40 12.41 40.49 -3.47
N ILE A 41 12.12 39.99 -4.68
CA ILE A 41 12.84 38.87 -5.27
C ILE A 41 13.10 39.07 -6.77
N TRP A 42 14.30 38.74 -7.22
CA TRP A 42 14.64 38.56 -8.64
C TRP A 42 14.74 37.06 -8.96
N PHE A 43 13.92 36.58 -9.89
CA PHE A 43 13.93 35.18 -10.33
C PHE A 43 14.66 35.01 -11.66
N GLU A 44 15.41 33.91 -11.82
CA GLU A 44 15.85 33.39 -13.12
C GLU A 44 15.15 32.07 -13.43
N ALA A 45 14.44 32.00 -14.55
CA ALA A 45 13.66 30.82 -14.95
C ALA A 45 14.32 29.99 -16.05
N LYS A 46 14.07 28.67 -16.04
CA LYS A 46 14.40 27.77 -17.17
C LYS A 46 13.24 26.84 -17.51
N ASP A 47 13.09 26.55 -18.80
CA ASP A 47 12.07 25.67 -19.36
C ASP A 47 12.29 24.17 -19.08
N SER A 48 13.47 23.79 -18.59
CA SER A 48 13.85 22.41 -18.36
C SER A 48 14.77 22.23 -17.15
N GLY A 49 14.69 21.08 -16.50
CA GLY A 49 15.55 20.70 -15.38
C GLY A 49 17.02 20.41 -15.74
N LYS A 50 17.45 20.65 -16.99
CA LYS A 50 18.79 20.30 -17.50
C LYS A 50 19.91 21.17 -16.95
N HIS A 51 19.61 22.42 -16.58
CA HIS A 51 20.60 23.35 -16.04
C HIS A 51 20.83 23.09 -14.55
N SER A 52 22.08 23.18 -14.07
CA SER A 52 22.35 23.12 -12.64
C SER A 52 21.90 24.41 -11.95
N THR A 53 21.58 24.33 -10.66
CA THR A 53 21.25 25.51 -9.84
C THR A 53 22.37 26.54 -9.87
N TYR A 54 23.62 26.09 -9.86
CA TYR A 54 24.81 26.93 -10.01
C TYR A 54 24.84 27.65 -11.36
N ALA A 55 24.58 26.95 -12.47
CA ALA A 55 24.51 27.54 -13.80
C ALA A 55 23.44 28.63 -13.90
N MET A 56 22.27 28.41 -13.31
CA MET A 56 21.18 29.39 -13.28
C MET A 56 21.56 30.60 -12.43
N PHE A 57 22.17 30.41 -11.26
CA PHE A 57 22.65 31.52 -10.46
C PHE A 57 23.81 32.27 -11.13
N THR A 58 24.70 31.61 -11.85
CA THR A 58 25.75 32.28 -12.64
C THR A 58 25.15 33.22 -13.67
N GLN A 59 24.08 32.81 -14.35
CA GLN A 59 23.34 33.67 -15.28
C GLN A 59 22.68 34.85 -14.54
N LEU A 60 21.93 34.58 -13.46
CA LEU A 60 21.25 35.61 -12.67
C LEU A 60 22.25 36.64 -12.11
N LEU A 61 23.39 36.19 -11.59
CA LEU A 61 24.42 37.06 -11.03
C LEU A 61 25.14 37.91 -12.08
N HIS A 62 25.17 37.47 -13.34
CA HIS A 62 25.61 38.33 -14.45
C HIS A 62 24.65 39.52 -14.59
N TYR A 63 23.33 39.31 -14.56
CA TYR A 63 22.36 40.42 -14.58
C TYR A 63 22.48 41.31 -13.34
N VAL A 64 22.64 40.74 -12.15
CA VAL A 64 22.85 41.51 -10.91
C VAL A 64 24.13 42.35 -11.00
N GLN A 65 25.22 41.84 -11.58
CA GLN A 65 26.44 42.63 -11.81
C GLN A 65 26.20 43.82 -12.75
N GLN A 66 25.41 43.64 -13.82
CA GLN A 66 25.05 44.72 -14.75
C GLN A 66 24.21 45.79 -14.03
N ALA A 67 23.19 45.36 -13.27
CA ALA A 67 22.37 46.25 -12.45
C ALA A 67 23.21 47.03 -11.43
N LEU A 68 24.15 46.36 -10.73
CA LEU A 68 25.11 47.01 -9.82
C LEU A 68 25.96 48.07 -10.53
N ASN A 69 26.45 47.78 -11.73
CA ASN A 69 27.27 48.71 -12.50
C ASN A 69 26.47 49.93 -12.97
N ASN A 70 25.19 49.76 -13.26
CA ASN A 70 24.28 50.82 -13.73
C ASN A 70 23.63 51.61 -12.58
N GLY A 71 23.84 51.21 -11.32
CA GLY A 71 23.21 51.84 -10.15
C GLY A 71 21.72 51.52 -10.02
N GLU A 72 21.27 50.40 -10.57
CA GLU A 72 19.87 49.95 -10.54
C GLU A 72 19.53 49.30 -9.17
N TYR A 73 18.24 49.29 -8.84
CA TYR A 73 17.76 48.63 -7.62
C TYR A 73 17.86 47.11 -7.73
N ILE A 74 18.38 46.46 -6.69
CA ILE A 74 18.48 44.99 -6.60
C ILE A 74 17.65 44.51 -5.40
N PRO A 75 16.70 43.59 -5.61
CA PRO A 75 15.89 43.04 -4.54
C PRO A 75 16.74 42.32 -3.46
N PRO A 76 16.24 42.20 -2.21
CA PRO A 76 16.94 41.54 -1.11
C PRO A 76 17.16 40.03 -1.30
N PHE A 77 16.43 39.39 -2.21
CA PHE A 77 16.60 37.97 -2.52
C PHE A 77 16.78 37.70 -4.02
N LEU A 78 17.55 36.66 -4.31
CA LEU A 78 17.75 36.11 -5.65
C LEU A 78 17.26 34.66 -5.66
N ALA A 79 16.49 34.28 -6.68
CA ALA A 79 15.95 32.94 -6.80
C ALA A 79 16.12 32.38 -8.22
N VAL A 80 16.24 31.07 -8.33
CA VAL A 80 16.29 30.35 -9.62
C VAL A 80 15.21 29.28 -9.62
N ILE A 81 14.50 29.09 -10.74
CA ILE A 81 13.34 28.19 -10.85
C ILE A 81 13.34 27.44 -12.19
N ASP A 82 12.99 26.14 -12.19
CA ASP A 82 12.80 25.33 -13.40
C ASP A 82 11.64 24.33 -13.24
N THR A 83 11.47 23.39 -14.17
CA THR A 83 10.37 22.39 -14.13
C THR A 83 10.47 21.35 -13.02
N GLN A 84 11.61 21.24 -12.33
CA GLN A 84 11.91 20.21 -11.33
C GLN A 84 12.40 20.78 -9.98
N LYS A 85 13.11 21.90 -9.98
CA LYS A 85 13.81 22.45 -8.81
C LYS A 85 13.73 23.98 -8.75
N ALA A 86 13.90 24.49 -7.54
CA ALA A 86 14.03 25.92 -7.26
C ALA A 86 15.12 26.15 -6.21
N ALA A 87 15.66 27.36 -6.14
CA ALA A 87 16.53 27.77 -5.05
C ALA A 87 16.43 29.28 -4.77
N ILE A 88 16.79 29.70 -3.56
CA ILE A 88 16.78 31.11 -3.12
C ILE A 88 18.01 31.42 -2.25
N MET A 89 18.55 32.63 -2.38
CA MET A 89 19.62 33.19 -1.55
C MET A 89 19.35 34.65 -1.17
N LYS A 90 20.05 35.14 -0.14
CA LYS A 90 20.10 36.57 0.20
C LYS A 90 21.07 37.29 -0.73
N THR A 91 20.64 38.41 -1.30
CA THR A 91 21.49 39.25 -2.16
C THR A 91 22.71 39.78 -1.38
N ALA A 92 22.56 40.05 -0.08
CA ALA A 92 23.63 40.51 0.79
C ALA A 92 24.84 39.55 0.86
N ASP A 93 24.62 38.25 0.67
CA ASP A 93 25.68 37.23 0.77
C ASP A 93 26.60 37.21 -0.47
N VAL A 94 26.14 37.82 -1.57
CA VAL A 94 26.82 37.81 -2.87
C VAL A 94 27.28 39.21 -3.34
N ILE A 95 26.69 40.29 -2.81
CA ILE A 95 27.13 41.68 -3.11
C ILE A 95 28.66 41.88 -2.91
N PRO A 96 29.28 41.47 -1.78
CA PRO A 96 30.72 41.68 -1.57
C PRO A 96 31.59 40.93 -2.58
N PHE A 97 31.09 39.84 -3.15
CA PHE A 97 31.77 39.06 -4.18
C PHE A 97 31.72 39.75 -5.55
N LEU A 98 30.53 40.24 -5.95
CA LEU A 98 30.35 40.97 -7.21
C LEU A 98 31.04 42.34 -7.21
N ALA A 99 31.13 43.00 -6.06
CA ALA A 99 31.80 44.30 -5.93
C ALA A 99 33.30 44.25 -6.29
N LYS A 100 33.95 43.08 -6.19
CA LYS A 100 35.37 42.90 -6.53
C LYS A 100 35.64 42.96 -8.04
N LYS A 101 34.61 42.79 -8.88
CA LYS A 101 34.70 42.80 -10.36
C LYS A 101 35.78 41.87 -10.94
N THR A 102 36.02 40.74 -10.28
CA THR A 102 37.05 39.75 -10.68
C THR A 102 36.54 38.68 -11.65
N ILE A 103 35.23 38.62 -11.91
CA ILE A 103 34.60 37.57 -12.71
C ILE A 103 34.66 37.96 -14.19
N LYS A 104 35.20 37.08 -15.04
CA LYS A 104 35.18 37.24 -16.49
C LYS A 104 33.87 36.73 -17.09
N TRP A 105 32.87 37.60 -17.12
CA TRP A 105 31.57 37.30 -17.71
C TRP A 105 31.65 37.00 -19.22
N GLY A 106 30.73 36.18 -19.73
CA GLY A 106 30.63 35.86 -21.15
C GLY A 106 29.94 36.95 -21.98
N LYS A 107 29.75 36.70 -23.29
CA LYS A 107 29.15 37.69 -24.23
C LYS A 107 27.70 38.04 -23.89
N SER A 108 26.97 37.13 -23.25
CA SER A 108 25.64 37.33 -22.70
C SER A 108 25.51 36.56 -21.39
N ALA A 109 24.49 36.87 -20.59
CA ALA A 109 24.22 36.12 -19.36
C ALA A 109 23.92 34.64 -19.63
N SER A 110 23.17 34.33 -20.69
CA SER A 110 22.89 32.94 -21.11
C SER A 110 24.08 32.20 -21.73
N ASN A 111 25.17 32.93 -22.07
CA ASN A 111 26.39 32.38 -22.65
C ASN A 111 27.61 32.81 -21.82
N TYR A 112 27.59 32.46 -20.53
CA TYR A 112 28.68 32.70 -19.58
C TYR A 112 29.89 31.79 -19.86
N THR A 113 31.08 32.19 -19.38
CA THR A 113 32.30 31.39 -19.51
C THR A 113 32.39 30.32 -18.42
N GLN A 114 33.14 29.24 -18.67
CA GLN A 114 33.41 28.22 -17.63
C GLN A 114 34.11 28.85 -16.39
N GLU A 115 35.00 29.83 -16.62
CA GLU A 115 35.67 30.59 -15.55
C GLU A 115 34.67 31.33 -14.64
N ALA A 116 33.61 31.91 -15.21
CA ALA A 116 32.54 32.55 -14.46
C ALA A 116 31.70 31.54 -13.66
N LEU A 117 31.40 30.38 -14.24
CA LEU A 117 30.69 29.30 -13.55
C LEU A 117 31.48 28.78 -12.35
N ASP A 118 32.78 28.53 -12.51
CA ASP A 118 33.64 28.00 -11.45
C ASP A 118 33.79 29.01 -10.30
N ALA A 119 34.02 30.29 -10.63
CA ALA A 119 34.16 31.36 -9.64
C ALA A 119 32.87 31.58 -8.83
N VAL A 120 31.72 31.60 -9.51
CA VAL A 120 30.41 31.72 -8.85
C VAL A 120 30.15 30.50 -7.97
N SER A 121 30.35 29.29 -8.50
CA SER A 121 30.07 28.04 -7.78
C SER A 121 30.88 27.91 -6.48
N ALA A 122 32.16 28.30 -6.50
CA ALA A 122 33.01 28.30 -5.33
C ALA A 122 32.53 29.26 -4.23
N HIS A 123 31.91 30.39 -4.61
CA HIS A 123 31.43 31.38 -3.66
C HIS A 123 30.03 31.03 -3.13
N ILE A 124 29.08 30.72 -4.01
CA ILE A 124 27.65 30.62 -3.62
C ILE A 124 27.26 29.29 -2.97
N GLY A 125 28.15 28.29 -2.95
CA GLY A 125 27.82 26.92 -2.52
C GLY A 125 27.17 26.81 -1.14
N THR A 126 27.41 27.79 -0.24
CA THR A 126 26.82 27.81 1.11
C THR A 126 25.75 28.90 1.32
N HIS A 127 25.38 29.63 0.27
CA HIS A 127 24.57 30.84 0.36
C HIS A 127 23.13 30.69 -0.15
N PHE A 128 22.76 29.54 -0.71
CA PHE A 128 21.38 29.29 -1.19
C PHE A 128 20.75 28.05 -0.56
N VAL A 129 19.42 28.08 -0.49
CA VAL A 129 18.56 26.93 -0.12
C VAL A 129 17.93 26.39 -1.39
N SER A 130 17.98 25.06 -1.60
CA SER A 130 17.42 24.40 -2.79
C SER A 130 16.24 23.48 -2.46
N PHE A 131 15.28 23.44 -3.37
CA PHE A 131 14.01 22.72 -3.27
C PHE A 131 13.80 21.86 -4.51
N LYS A 132 13.39 20.60 -4.30
CA LYS A 132 12.86 19.73 -5.38
C LYS A 132 11.35 19.85 -5.42
N ILE A 133 10.77 20.41 -6.48
CA ILE A 133 9.36 20.82 -6.54
C ILE A 133 8.40 19.64 -6.41
N GLU A 134 8.73 18.48 -6.98
CA GLU A 134 7.94 17.24 -6.83
C GLU A 134 7.63 16.90 -5.35
N THR A 135 8.59 17.13 -4.46
CA THR A 135 8.50 16.70 -3.05
C THR A 135 8.50 17.84 -2.04
N HIS A 136 8.86 19.07 -2.45
CA HIS A 136 9.05 20.23 -1.57
C HIS A 136 8.29 21.46 -2.07
N GLU A 137 7.25 21.30 -2.89
CA GLU A 137 6.42 22.41 -3.40
C GLU A 137 5.90 23.32 -2.28
N GLU A 138 5.30 22.74 -1.25
CA GLU A 138 4.67 23.50 -0.15
C GLU A 138 5.72 24.26 0.67
N GLU A 139 6.86 23.61 1.00
CA GLU A 139 8.00 24.24 1.70
C GLU A 139 8.59 25.40 0.89
N PHE A 140 8.74 25.24 -0.42
CA PHE A 140 9.24 26.29 -1.31
C PHE A 140 8.28 27.50 -1.32
N ILE A 141 6.98 27.26 -1.55
CA ILE A 141 5.98 28.33 -1.59
C ILE A 141 5.92 29.07 -0.26
N GLU A 142 5.95 28.36 0.86
CA GLU A 142 5.95 28.97 2.20
C GLU A 142 7.24 29.77 2.46
N THR A 143 8.41 29.24 2.08
CA THR A 143 9.70 29.94 2.23
C THR A 143 9.70 31.25 1.45
N ILE A 144 9.25 31.24 0.19
CA ILE A 144 9.17 32.46 -0.63
C ILE A 144 8.17 33.45 -0.06
N LYS A 145 6.98 33.01 0.35
CA LYS A 145 5.97 33.89 0.96
C LYS A 145 6.45 34.51 2.28
N ASN A 146 7.16 33.75 3.10
CA ASN A 146 7.74 34.24 4.34
C ASN A 146 8.91 35.20 4.08
N ALA A 147 9.74 34.95 3.07
CA ALA A 147 10.81 35.85 2.65
C ALA A 147 10.26 37.22 2.18
N ILE A 148 9.18 37.20 1.38
CA ILE A 148 8.47 38.41 0.95
C ILE A 148 7.88 39.16 2.15
N LYS A 149 7.20 38.44 3.07
CA LYS A 149 6.49 39.04 4.19
C LYS A 149 7.41 39.61 5.28
N ASN A 150 8.47 38.89 5.63
CA ASN A 150 9.29 39.18 6.81
C ASN A 150 10.68 39.73 6.47
N LYS A 151 11.02 39.86 5.17
CA LYS A 151 12.34 40.24 4.67
C LYS A 151 13.48 39.34 5.18
N ASP A 152 13.17 38.10 5.58
CA ASP A 152 14.14 37.11 6.05
C ASP A 152 13.74 35.68 5.63
N ILE A 153 14.72 34.80 5.45
CA ILE A 153 14.49 33.38 5.15
C ILE A 153 14.26 32.66 6.49
N ILE A 154 12.99 32.49 6.89
CA ILE A 154 12.63 31.79 8.12
C ILE A 154 12.77 30.28 7.91
N ARG A 155 13.58 29.62 8.75
CA ARG A 155 13.72 28.15 8.77
C ARG A 155 12.43 27.48 9.23
N THR A 156 12.07 26.36 8.63
CA THR A 156 10.86 25.58 8.94
C THR A 156 10.92 25.03 10.37
N GLN A 157 9.87 25.21 11.16
CA GLN A 157 9.78 24.63 12.50
C GLN A 157 9.56 23.11 12.42
N ILE A 158 10.25 22.36 13.28
CA ILE A 158 10.01 20.93 13.44
C ILE A 158 8.79 20.77 14.36
N THR A 159 7.72 20.20 13.82
CA THR A 159 6.46 19.96 14.52
C THR A 159 6.13 18.47 14.45
N PRO A 160 5.15 17.99 15.23
CA PRO A 160 4.80 16.58 15.16
C PRO A 160 4.24 16.13 13.81
N ASP A 161 3.62 17.04 13.07
CA ASP A 161 3.01 16.76 11.78
C ASP A 161 4.04 16.54 10.66
N ASN A 162 5.21 17.19 10.77
CA ASN A 162 6.29 17.07 9.78
C ASN A 162 7.45 16.15 10.22
N LEU A 163 7.40 15.61 11.44
CA LEU A 163 8.53 14.89 12.06
C LEU A 163 9.10 13.75 11.20
N LYS A 164 8.24 12.95 10.57
CA LYS A 164 8.68 11.82 9.72
C LYS A 164 9.41 12.29 8.47
N GLN A 165 8.89 13.32 7.82
CA GLN A 165 9.51 13.91 6.64
C GLN A 165 10.87 14.55 6.99
N VAL A 166 10.92 15.27 8.12
CA VAL A 166 12.15 15.87 8.64
C VAL A 166 13.18 14.79 8.95
N PHE A 167 12.78 13.69 9.60
CA PHE A 167 13.66 12.56 9.89
C PHE A 167 14.19 11.87 8.64
N ASP A 168 13.34 11.53 7.67
CA ASP A 168 13.77 10.86 6.44
C ASP A 168 14.78 11.72 5.65
N LYS A 169 14.60 13.05 5.70
CA LYS A 169 15.53 14.02 5.12
C LYS A 169 16.82 14.12 5.93
N TRP A 170 16.73 14.10 7.25
CA TRP A 170 17.90 14.06 8.14
C TRP A 170 18.74 12.80 7.90
N VAL A 171 18.12 11.63 7.75
CA VAL A 171 18.83 10.38 7.43
C VAL A 171 19.60 10.50 6.11
N LYS A 172 18.96 11.06 5.07
CA LYS A 172 19.59 11.24 3.75
C LYS A 172 20.74 12.24 3.76
N MET A 173 20.60 13.35 4.48
CA MET A 173 21.54 14.47 4.45
C MET A 173 22.61 14.40 5.54
N VAL A 174 22.31 13.73 6.66
CA VAL A 174 23.15 13.66 7.86
C VAL A 174 23.41 12.22 8.26
N GLY A 175 22.37 11.42 8.51
CA GLY A 175 22.51 10.07 9.06
C GLY A 175 23.48 9.18 8.28
N ARG A 176 23.35 9.15 6.94
CA ARG A 176 24.24 8.36 6.04
C ARG A 176 25.68 8.86 5.98
N GLU A 177 25.92 10.10 6.40
CA GLU A 177 27.26 10.68 6.50
C GLU A 177 27.94 10.34 7.82
N ILE A 178 27.26 9.72 8.79
CA ILE A 178 27.84 9.32 10.08
C ILE A 178 28.58 7.99 9.92
N ASN A 179 29.88 7.97 10.23
CA ASN A 179 30.69 6.77 10.01
C ASN A 179 30.48 5.70 11.09
N GLY A 180 30.14 4.47 10.69
CA GLY A 180 30.19 3.29 11.56
C GLY A 180 29.02 3.13 12.53
N VAL A 181 27.92 3.88 12.35
CA VAL A 181 26.67 3.71 13.10
C VAL A 181 25.66 2.87 12.29
N SER A 182 24.87 2.04 12.98
CA SER A 182 23.77 1.28 12.37
C SER A 182 22.60 2.21 12.03
N GLU A 183 21.91 1.96 10.91
CA GLU A 183 20.72 2.74 10.52
C GLU A 183 19.61 2.66 11.59
N GLN A 184 19.57 1.59 12.37
CA GLN A 184 18.62 1.38 13.48
C GLN A 184 18.76 2.41 14.60
N ASP A 185 19.97 2.94 14.78
CA ASP A 185 20.26 3.92 15.81
C ASP A 185 20.05 5.37 15.32
N TYR A 186 19.72 5.60 14.04
CA TYR A 186 19.52 6.95 13.49
C TYR A 186 18.41 7.73 14.17
N ALA A 187 17.34 7.07 14.61
CA ALA A 187 16.29 7.75 15.37
C ALA A 187 16.86 8.33 16.67
N LEU A 188 17.67 7.56 17.40
CA LEU A 188 18.29 8.02 18.64
C LEU A 188 19.20 9.23 18.39
N LEU A 189 20.01 9.17 17.33
CA LEU A 189 20.90 10.25 16.94
C LEU A 189 20.14 11.49 16.47
N PHE A 190 19.07 11.33 15.69
CA PHE A 190 18.22 12.43 15.25
C PHE A 190 17.57 13.15 16.43
N PHE A 191 17.10 12.43 17.44
CA PHE A 191 16.53 13.06 18.63
C PHE A 191 17.58 13.78 19.47
N ALA A 192 18.78 13.20 19.61
CA ALA A 192 19.91 13.90 20.20
C ALA A 192 20.23 15.19 19.42
N ASP A 193 20.09 15.15 18.09
CA ASP A 193 20.37 16.29 17.23
C ASP A 193 19.31 17.39 17.34
N ILE A 194 18.02 17.09 17.17
CA ILE A 194 16.95 18.12 17.23
C ILE A 194 16.79 18.69 18.66
N MET A 195 17.11 17.91 19.71
CA MET A 195 16.95 18.33 21.10
C MET A 195 18.17 19.08 21.65
N HIS A 196 19.04 19.58 20.79
CA HIS A 196 20.21 20.35 21.15
C HIS A 196 20.07 21.79 20.64
N ASP A 197 20.49 22.82 21.38
CA ASP A 197 20.37 24.22 20.93
C ASP A 197 21.63 24.77 20.24
N GLY A 198 22.73 24.03 20.33
CA GLY A 198 24.03 24.39 19.77
C GLY A 198 25.11 24.43 20.85
N THR A 199 24.73 24.59 22.11
CA THR A 199 25.64 24.60 23.26
C THR A 199 25.28 23.56 24.32
N VAL A 200 23.99 23.30 24.57
CA VAL A 200 23.52 22.31 25.56
C VAL A 200 22.34 21.48 25.05
N SER A 201 22.21 20.27 25.60
CA SER A 201 21.00 19.46 25.40
C SER A 201 19.82 20.08 26.12
N THR A 202 18.67 20.16 25.43
CA THR A 202 17.40 20.65 25.99
C THR A 202 16.66 19.58 26.81
N HIS A 203 17.17 18.34 26.84
CA HIS A 203 16.62 17.20 27.59
C HIS A 203 17.73 16.40 28.29
N GLN A 204 17.44 15.88 29.48
CA GLN A 204 18.33 15.01 30.23
C GLN A 204 18.01 13.52 29.97
N ASN A 205 19.01 12.64 30.08
CA ASN A 205 18.89 11.17 29.97
C ASN A 205 18.42 10.63 28.60
N LEU A 206 18.80 11.29 27.51
CA LEU A 206 18.64 10.70 26.17
C LEU A 206 19.66 9.55 25.99
N PRO A 207 19.30 8.47 25.29
CA PRO A 207 20.21 7.35 25.03
C PRO A 207 21.39 7.71 24.10
N ALA A 208 21.28 8.84 23.39
CA ALA A 208 22.33 9.41 22.54
C ALA A 208 22.49 10.90 22.83
N GLU A 209 23.67 11.44 22.58
CA GLU A 209 24.03 12.84 22.80
C GLU A 209 24.72 13.44 21.57
N LEU A 210 24.47 14.72 21.31
CA LEU A 210 25.22 15.51 20.33
C LEU A 210 26.38 16.21 21.04
N LEU A 211 27.59 16.04 20.53
CA LEU A 211 28.82 16.62 21.03
C LEU A 211 29.48 17.49 19.95
N HIS A 212 30.48 18.28 20.34
CA HIS A 212 31.31 19.06 19.42
C HIS A 212 32.79 18.76 19.64
N LYS A 213 33.52 18.42 18.56
CA LYS A 213 34.97 18.18 18.57
C LYS A 213 35.60 19.01 17.45
N ASN A 214 36.52 19.92 17.78
CA ASN A 214 37.14 20.88 16.83
C ASN A 214 36.09 21.70 16.04
N ASP A 215 35.11 22.28 16.74
CA ASP A 215 33.97 23.03 16.15
C ASP A 215 33.12 22.22 15.15
N MET A 216 33.15 20.88 15.24
CA MET A 216 32.38 19.97 14.40
C MET A 216 31.41 19.11 15.23
N PRO A 217 30.15 18.94 14.79
CA PRO A 217 29.21 18.06 15.46
C PRO A 217 29.62 16.59 15.31
N CYS A 218 29.56 15.85 16.42
CA CYS A 218 29.71 14.39 16.48
C CYS A 218 28.67 13.80 17.44
N PHE A 219 28.37 12.52 17.31
CA PHE A 219 27.33 11.85 18.09
C PHE A 219 27.94 10.86 19.06
N GLN A 220 27.53 10.90 20.33
CA GLN A 220 27.83 9.85 21.31
C GLN A 220 26.60 8.95 21.48
N LEU A 221 26.80 7.65 21.38
CA LEU A 221 25.77 6.64 21.61
C LEU A 221 26.44 5.40 22.23
N ARG A 222 25.94 4.93 23.37
CA ARG A 222 26.49 3.78 24.13
C ARG A 222 28.01 3.91 24.34
N ASP A 223 28.45 5.07 24.83
CA ASP A 223 29.86 5.40 25.12
C ASP A 223 30.82 5.36 23.92
N LYS A 224 30.29 5.36 22.69
CA LYS A 224 31.07 5.45 21.46
C LYS A 224 30.75 6.73 20.70
N ILE A 225 31.80 7.39 20.20
CA ILE A 225 31.71 8.63 19.42
C ILE A 225 31.70 8.31 17.92
N TYR A 226 30.79 8.93 17.18
CA TYR A 226 30.61 8.82 15.74
C TYR A 226 30.77 10.19 15.08
N GLU A 227 31.67 10.27 14.09
CA GLU A 227 32.00 11.52 13.38
C GLU A 227 31.31 11.57 11.99
N LEU A 228 31.03 12.78 11.50
CA LEU A 228 30.44 13.04 10.18
C LEU A 228 31.52 13.05 9.08
N LYS A 229 31.24 12.41 7.93
CA LYS A 229 32.09 12.37 6.74
C LYS A 229 31.99 13.64 5.88
N SER A 230 30.81 14.25 5.80
CA SER A 230 30.55 15.45 5.01
C SER A 230 29.93 16.58 5.84
N LYS A 231 30.47 17.79 5.71
CA LYS A 231 29.96 19.00 6.40
C LYS A 231 28.76 19.61 5.67
N GLU A 232 28.65 19.34 4.38
CA GLU A 232 27.73 20.05 3.50
C GLU A 232 26.29 19.62 3.74
N GLY A 233 26.04 18.30 3.84
CA GLY A 233 24.71 17.77 4.10
C GLY A 233 24.13 18.21 5.46
N TYR A 234 24.96 18.25 6.50
CA TYR A 234 24.57 18.75 7.83
C TYR A 234 24.22 20.24 7.81
N ARG A 235 25.01 21.07 7.13
CA ARG A 235 24.73 22.51 7.00
C ARG A 235 23.46 22.78 6.21
N GLN A 236 23.29 22.10 5.07
CA GLN A 236 22.09 22.24 4.24
C GLN A 236 20.84 21.82 4.99
N PHE A 237 20.90 20.74 5.78
CA PHE A 237 19.77 20.30 6.59
C PHE A 237 19.35 21.37 7.60
N TRP A 238 20.31 21.94 8.34
CA TRP A 238 20.03 22.97 9.34
C TRP A 238 19.79 24.37 8.76
N ALA A 239 20.07 24.60 7.48
CA ALA A 239 19.62 25.79 6.77
C ALA A 239 18.11 25.75 6.49
N ILE A 240 17.51 24.56 6.46
CA ILE A 240 16.08 24.34 6.19
C ILE A 240 15.27 24.36 7.49
N TYR A 241 15.77 23.73 8.56
CA TYR A 241 14.99 23.51 9.79
C TYR A 241 15.47 24.34 10.99
N HIS A 242 14.53 24.75 11.84
CA HIS A 242 14.82 25.42 13.09
C HIS A 242 15.19 24.41 14.18
N LYS A 243 16.27 24.69 14.91
CA LYS A 243 16.77 23.89 16.03
C LYS A 243 17.08 24.79 17.23
N PRO A 244 16.66 24.43 18.46
CA PRO A 244 15.80 23.30 18.79
C PRO A 244 14.32 23.58 18.41
N PRO A 245 13.44 22.56 18.35
CA PRO A 245 12.00 22.76 18.24
C PRO A 245 11.45 23.63 19.37
N LYS A 246 10.29 24.28 19.14
CA LYS A 246 9.59 25.03 20.20
C LYS A 246 9.28 24.12 21.40
N ALA A 247 9.38 24.67 22.61
CA ALA A 247 9.21 23.93 23.87
C ALA A 247 7.90 23.11 23.94
N GLU A 248 6.80 23.68 23.44
CA GLU A 248 5.48 23.04 23.38
C GLU A 248 5.43 21.74 22.58
N TYR A 249 6.31 21.55 21.59
CA TYR A 249 6.33 20.34 20.77
C TYR A 249 7.27 19.25 21.30
N ARG A 250 8.23 19.58 22.17
CA ARG A 250 9.36 18.67 22.44
C ARG A 250 8.95 17.34 23.07
N ASN A 251 8.05 17.37 24.06
CA ASN A 251 7.55 16.15 24.70
C ASN A 251 6.79 15.27 23.70
N TYR A 252 5.93 15.88 22.89
CA TYR A 252 5.15 15.18 21.88
C TYR A 252 6.03 14.61 20.75
N LEU A 253 7.12 15.30 20.39
CA LEU A 253 8.11 14.79 19.44
C LEU A 253 8.81 13.54 20.00
N LEU A 254 9.17 13.53 21.28
CA LEU A 254 9.78 12.37 21.95
C LEU A 254 8.83 11.17 22.02
N GLU A 255 7.55 11.40 22.28
CA GLU A 255 6.50 10.36 22.23
C GLU A 255 6.39 9.70 20.85
N ARG A 256 6.77 10.42 19.79
CA ARG A 256 6.76 9.93 18.40
C ARG A 256 8.11 9.39 17.94
N ARG A 257 9.08 9.20 18.84
CA ARG A 257 10.41 8.69 18.50
C ARG A 257 10.35 7.40 17.70
N ASP A 258 9.51 6.48 18.16
CA ASP A 258 9.43 5.15 17.57
C ASP A 258 8.69 5.18 16.21
N SER A 259 7.99 6.29 15.87
CA SER A 259 7.34 6.53 14.56
C SER A 259 8.29 6.87 13.43
N LEU A 260 9.55 7.18 13.75
CA LEU A 260 10.54 7.63 12.77
C LEU A 260 11.36 6.49 12.18
N ILE A 261 11.41 5.33 12.84
CA ILE A 261 12.08 4.14 12.33
C ILE A 261 11.51 3.77 10.94
N PRO A 262 12.35 3.52 9.91
CA PRO A 262 11.88 3.10 8.58
C PRO A 262 10.92 1.91 8.65
N LEU A 263 9.81 2.03 7.93
CA LEU A 263 8.68 1.09 7.95
C LEU A 263 9.02 -0.34 7.51
N ASP A 264 10.15 -0.55 6.82
CA ASP A 264 10.57 -1.90 6.42
C ASP A 264 11.10 -2.74 7.60
N GLU A 265 11.36 -2.14 8.76
CA GLU A 265 11.77 -2.86 9.98
C GLU A 265 10.77 -2.80 11.15
N ARG A 266 9.68 -2.02 11.07
CA ARG A 266 8.51 -2.19 11.97
C ARG A 266 7.78 -3.52 11.75
N SER A 267 8.06 -4.18 10.63
CA SER A 267 7.68 -5.56 10.35
C SER A 267 8.46 -6.62 11.14
N PHE A 268 9.38 -6.26 12.04
CA PHE A 268 10.18 -7.29 12.71
C PHE A 268 9.42 -8.12 13.75
N LYS A 269 8.25 -7.69 14.24
CA LYS A 269 7.45 -8.49 15.19
C LYS A 269 5.91 -8.37 15.07
N GLY A 270 5.41 -7.68 14.04
CA GLY A 270 4.00 -7.72 13.63
C GLY A 270 3.00 -6.83 14.39
N ALA A 271 3.39 -6.06 15.41
CA ALA A 271 2.50 -5.15 16.15
C ALA A 271 2.41 -3.75 15.48
N TYR A 272 1.19 -3.21 15.35
CA TYR A 272 0.93 -1.93 14.67
C TYR A 272 0.45 -0.85 15.65
N TYR A 273 0.84 0.40 15.38
CA TYR A 273 0.39 1.56 16.14
C TYR A 273 -1.10 1.80 15.92
N THR A 274 -1.91 1.80 17.00
CA THR A 274 -3.33 2.16 16.96
C THR A 274 -3.49 3.68 17.11
N PRO A 275 -4.01 4.39 16.08
CA PRO A 275 -4.18 5.84 16.17
C PRO A 275 -5.20 6.26 17.23
N LEU A 276 -4.95 7.38 17.91
CA LEU A 276 -5.78 7.86 19.03
C LEU A 276 -7.25 8.06 18.64
N HIS A 277 -7.55 8.56 17.43
CA HIS A 277 -8.94 8.73 16.97
C HIS A 277 -9.67 7.40 16.77
N VAL A 278 -8.94 6.31 16.48
CA VAL A 278 -9.49 4.95 16.42
C VAL A 278 -9.63 4.37 17.83
N VAL A 279 -8.69 4.67 18.74
CA VAL A 279 -8.79 4.32 20.17
C VAL A 279 -10.04 4.97 20.81
N ASP A 280 -10.32 6.23 20.49
CA ASP A 280 -11.53 6.92 20.97
C ASP A 280 -12.79 6.15 20.57
N ARG A 281 -12.87 5.66 19.32
CA ARG A 281 -13.97 4.81 18.87
C ARG A 281 -14.04 3.46 19.54
N ALA A 282 -12.90 2.83 19.85
CA ALA A 282 -12.88 1.59 20.62
C ALA A 282 -13.49 1.79 22.02
N TYR A 283 -13.14 2.88 22.71
CA TYR A 283 -13.68 3.19 24.04
C TYR A 283 -15.16 3.57 24.02
N ASP A 284 -15.59 4.33 23.03
CA ASP A 284 -17.01 4.61 22.79
C ASP A 284 -17.79 3.30 22.59
N THR A 285 -17.26 2.40 21.76
CA THR A 285 -17.87 1.10 21.48
C THR A 285 -17.94 0.24 22.74
N LEU A 286 -16.88 0.20 23.55
CA LEU A 286 -16.87 -0.50 24.83
C LEU A 286 -17.90 0.08 25.82
N ALA A 287 -18.03 1.40 25.90
CA ALA A 287 -19.01 2.05 26.77
C ALA A 287 -20.45 1.78 26.32
N GLN A 288 -20.71 1.72 25.01
CA GLN A 288 -22.01 1.34 24.46
C GLN A 288 -22.32 -0.14 24.71
N THR A 289 -21.32 -1.02 24.57
CA THR A 289 -21.50 -2.47 24.63
C THR A 289 -21.55 -3.01 26.06
N LEU A 290 -20.69 -2.49 26.95
CA LEU A 290 -20.49 -2.98 28.32
C LEU A 290 -21.11 -2.07 29.39
N GLY A 291 -21.63 -0.90 29.00
CA GLY A 291 -22.20 0.09 29.91
C GLY A 291 -21.18 1.12 30.41
N LYS A 292 -21.67 2.27 30.91
CA LYS A 292 -20.83 3.44 31.24
C LYS A 292 -19.78 3.19 32.33
N ASP A 293 -20.02 2.26 33.24
CA ASP A 293 -19.14 1.96 34.39
C ASP A 293 -18.17 0.79 34.14
N TRP A 294 -18.06 0.29 32.91
CA TRP A 294 -17.22 -0.88 32.60
C TRP A 294 -15.77 -0.74 33.08
N GLN A 295 -15.20 0.46 33.04
CA GLN A 295 -13.81 0.73 33.48
C GLN A 295 -13.59 0.53 34.98
N LYS A 296 -14.66 0.54 35.78
CA LYS A 296 -14.61 0.21 37.22
C LYS A 296 -14.86 -1.27 37.47
N GLU A 297 -15.75 -1.87 36.69
CA GLU A 297 -16.20 -3.26 36.88
C GLU A 297 -15.21 -4.30 36.37
N TYR A 298 -14.42 -3.96 35.35
CA TYR A 298 -13.49 -4.88 34.71
C TYR A 298 -12.06 -4.59 35.16
N LEU A 299 -11.30 -5.67 35.35
CA LEU A 299 -9.85 -5.61 35.17
C LEU A 299 -9.56 -5.68 33.67
N VAL A 300 -8.58 -4.92 33.21
CA VAL A 300 -8.17 -4.89 31.80
C VAL A 300 -6.79 -5.52 31.67
N TRP A 301 -6.62 -6.41 30.71
CA TRP A 301 -5.29 -6.92 30.35
C TRP A 301 -5.06 -6.74 28.85
N ASP A 302 -4.07 -5.91 28.51
CA ASP A 302 -3.46 -5.90 27.18
C ASP A 302 -2.15 -6.70 27.23
N MET A 303 -2.10 -7.79 26.46
CA MET A 303 -1.02 -8.75 26.45
C MET A 303 0.03 -8.46 25.36
N CYS A 304 -0.21 -7.43 24.56
CA CYS A 304 0.61 -7.00 23.43
C CYS A 304 0.59 -5.47 23.31
N CYS A 305 0.69 -4.77 24.45
CA CYS A 305 0.39 -3.34 24.54
C CYS A 305 1.36 -2.43 23.79
N GLY A 306 2.55 -2.95 23.42
CA GLY A 306 3.67 -2.13 22.97
C GLY A 306 3.94 -1.02 23.98
N VAL A 307 3.91 0.24 23.53
CA VAL A 307 4.08 1.43 24.38
C VAL A 307 2.78 1.96 25.00
N GLY A 308 1.67 1.22 24.91
CA GLY A 308 0.46 1.47 25.69
C GLY A 308 -0.56 2.45 25.10
N ASN A 309 -0.55 2.65 23.77
CA ASN A 309 -1.40 3.64 23.10
C ASN A 309 -2.90 3.35 23.21
N LEU A 310 -3.28 2.07 23.31
CA LEU A 310 -4.68 1.66 23.41
C LEU A 310 -5.25 1.97 24.80
N GLU A 311 -4.41 2.03 25.83
CA GLU A 311 -4.80 2.18 27.24
C GLU A 311 -4.81 3.64 27.70
N VAL A 312 -4.20 4.56 26.95
CA VAL A 312 -3.98 5.97 27.39
C VAL A 312 -5.27 6.72 27.74
N LYS A 313 -6.41 6.29 27.21
CA LYS A 313 -7.72 6.89 27.48
C LYS A 313 -8.46 6.28 28.67
N HIS A 314 -7.90 5.23 29.28
CA HIS A 314 -8.54 4.56 30.40
C HIS A 314 -8.52 5.42 31.67
N SER A 315 -9.70 5.61 32.25
CA SER A 315 -9.94 6.44 33.44
C SER A 315 -9.48 5.81 34.75
N ASN A 316 -9.23 4.50 34.78
CA ASN A 316 -8.80 3.79 35.99
C ASN A 316 -7.55 2.92 35.77
N PRO A 317 -6.35 3.52 35.65
CA PRO A 317 -5.14 2.77 35.33
C PRO A 317 -4.78 1.67 36.35
N ARG A 318 -5.27 1.74 37.60
CA ARG A 318 -5.05 0.71 38.63
C ARG A 318 -5.72 -0.64 38.34
N ASN A 319 -6.64 -0.67 37.39
CA ASN A 319 -7.30 -1.88 36.91
C ASN A 319 -6.63 -2.48 35.67
N ILE A 320 -5.56 -1.86 35.16
CA ILE A 320 -4.91 -2.28 33.92
C ILE A 320 -3.63 -3.07 34.21
N PHE A 321 -3.50 -4.19 33.51
CA PHE A 321 -2.27 -4.94 33.32
C PHE A 321 -1.83 -4.77 31.87
N MET A 322 -0.56 -4.40 31.68
CA MET A 322 0.01 -4.10 30.36
C MET A 322 1.27 -4.93 30.20
N SER A 323 1.28 -5.82 29.22
CA SER A 323 2.44 -6.61 28.90
C SER A 323 2.79 -6.58 27.42
N THR A 324 4.08 -6.71 27.14
CA THR A 324 4.65 -6.67 25.80
C THR A 324 5.87 -7.58 25.74
N LEU A 325 6.17 -8.06 24.53
CA LEU A 325 7.30 -8.95 24.28
C LEU A 325 8.64 -8.27 24.58
N ASP A 326 8.76 -6.96 24.34
CA ASP A 326 10.02 -6.24 24.42
C ASP A 326 10.15 -5.40 25.70
N GLU A 327 11.17 -5.68 26.52
CA GLU A 327 11.47 -4.90 27.74
C GLU A 327 11.71 -3.41 27.45
N ALA A 328 12.19 -3.08 26.24
CA ALA A 328 12.38 -1.70 25.80
C ALA A 328 11.06 -0.90 25.82
N ASP A 329 9.94 -1.49 25.40
CA ASP A 329 8.63 -0.85 25.42
C ASP A 329 8.16 -0.58 26.86
N VAL A 330 8.41 -1.53 27.77
CA VAL A 330 8.12 -1.37 29.21
C VAL A 330 8.90 -0.18 29.78
N ASN A 331 10.17 -0.06 29.43
CA ASN A 331 11.01 1.05 29.85
C ASN A 331 10.55 2.39 29.27
N VAL A 332 10.11 2.41 28.01
CA VAL A 332 9.49 3.61 27.40
C VAL A 332 8.25 4.02 28.18
N MET A 333 7.31 3.12 28.43
CA MET A 333 6.10 3.43 29.21
C MET A 333 6.43 3.99 30.60
N LYS A 334 7.45 3.45 31.27
CA LYS A 334 7.94 3.94 32.57
C LYS A 334 8.51 5.36 32.44
N ALA A 335 9.32 5.62 31.43
CA ALA A 335 9.96 6.92 31.19
C ALA A 335 8.97 8.02 30.80
N THR A 336 8.02 7.72 29.90
CA THR A 336 6.99 8.66 29.43
C THR A 336 5.84 8.84 30.41
N LYS A 337 5.85 8.11 31.53
CA LYS A 337 4.75 8.08 32.51
C LYS A 337 3.40 7.67 31.87
N THR A 338 3.43 6.86 30.80
CA THR A 338 2.22 6.26 30.22
C THR A 338 1.60 5.30 31.23
N CYS A 339 0.32 5.51 31.56
CA CYS A 339 -0.45 4.66 32.48
C CYS A 339 0.28 4.38 33.80
N VAL A 340 0.76 5.41 34.50
CA VAL A 340 1.65 5.29 35.69
C VAL A 340 1.17 4.28 36.73
N ALA A 341 -0.13 4.22 37.00
CA ALA A 341 -0.70 3.36 38.03
C ALA A 341 -1.09 1.95 37.55
N ALA A 342 -0.80 1.61 36.28
CA ALA A 342 -0.98 0.28 35.72
C ALA A 342 0.22 -0.63 36.07
N GLU A 343 -0.06 -1.94 36.15
CA GLU A 343 0.98 -2.95 36.28
C GLU A 343 1.58 -3.22 34.89
N ARG A 344 2.86 -2.87 34.70
CA ARG A 344 3.56 -2.90 33.41
C ARG A 344 4.76 -3.84 33.48
N PHE A 345 4.79 -4.88 32.64
CA PHE A 345 5.79 -5.95 32.71
C PHE A 345 6.10 -6.56 31.34
N GLN A 346 7.32 -7.10 31.16
CA GLN A 346 7.68 -7.83 29.94
C GLN A 346 7.12 -9.26 30.01
N TYR A 347 6.53 -9.72 28.91
CA TYR A 347 5.95 -11.05 28.83
C TYR A 347 5.81 -11.52 27.38
N ASP A 348 6.34 -12.71 27.05
CA ASP A 348 6.09 -13.36 25.77
C ASP A 348 4.80 -14.19 25.85
N TYR A 349 3.67 -13.57 25.52
CA TYR A 349 2.36 -14.21 25.65
C TYR A 349 2.20 -15.49 24.80
N LEU A 350 3.02 -15.78 23.80
CA LEU A 350 2.84 -17.02 23.01
C LEU A 350 3.80 -18.14 23.40
N ASN A 351 4.77 -17.87 24.29
CA ASN A 351 5.80 -18.83 24.69
C ASN A 351 5.97 -18.97 26.21
N ASP A 352 5.92 -17.86 26.96
CA ASP A 352 6.10 -17.88 28.41
C ASP A 352 4.95 -18.65 29.09
N ASP A 353 5.31 -19.38 30.14
CA ASP A 353 4.39 -20.16 31.00
C ASP A 353 3.59 -21.26 30.27
N ILE A 354 4.09 -21.76 29.14
CA ILE A 354 3.48 -22.88 28.40
C ILE A 354 4.36 -24.12 28.54
N THR A 355 3.82 -25.19 29.12
CA THR A 355 4.50 -26.49 29.24
C THR A 355 4.59 -27.20 27.88
N ALA A 356 5.40 -28.26 27.80
CA ALA A 356 5.59 -29.01 26.55
C ALA A 356 4.29 -29.66 26.01
N ASP A 357 3.34 -29.99 26.88
CA ASP A 357 2.00 -30.49 26.53
C ASP A 357 0.97 -29.36 26.30
N GLY A 358 1.39 -28.10 26.40
CA GLY A 358 0.58 -26.92 26.09
C GLY A 358 -0.30 -26.42 27.24
N THR A 359 -0.07 -26.87 28.47
CA THR A 359 -0.76 -26.34 29.66
C THR A 359 -0.12 -25.05 30.15
N ILE A 360 -0.90 -24.23 30.86
CA ILE A 360 -0.44 -22.94 31.39
C ILE A 360 0.08 -23.14 32.82
N ASP A 361 1.36 -22.85 33.05
CA ASP A 361 2.01 -22.89 34.36
C ASP A 361 2.82 -21.60 34.61
N TYR A 362 2.23 -20.69 35.39
CA TYR A 362 2.85 -19.41 35.74
C TYR A 362 4.13 -19.52 36.58
N SER A 363 4.41 -20.69 37.17
CA SER A 363 5.62 -20.88 37.98
C SER A 363 6.89 -20.99 37.14
N LEU A 364 6.76 -21.25 35.83
CA LEU A 364 7.87 -21.38 34.90
C LEU A 364 8.66 -20.07 34.77
N THR A 365 7.97 -18.93 34.64
CA THR A 365 8.63 -17.62 34.52
C THR A 365 8.37 -16.70 35.72
N ASN A 366 7.23 -16.87 36.42
CA ASN A 366 6.74 -15.96 37.46
C ASN A 366 6.62 -14.48 37.02
N LYS A 367 6.54 -14.21 35.71
CA LYS A 367 6.45 -12.85 35.17
C LYS A 367 5.06 -12.24 35.33
N VAL A 368 3.99 -13.06 35.28
CA VAL A 368 2.61 -12.58 35.43
C VAL A 368 2.35 -12.16 36.88
N PRO A 369 1.90 -10.92 37.14
CA PRO A 369 1.69 -10.43 38.50
C PRO A 369 0.73 -11.30 39.32
N GLU A 370 1.04 -11.49 40.60
CA GLU A 370 0.24 -12.31 41.51
C GLU A 370 -1.22 -11.84 41.58
N ARG A 371 -1.46 -10.52 41.55
CA ARG A 371 -2.80 -9.95 41.55
C ARG A 371 -3.62 -10.39 40.33
N LEU A 372 -2.99 -10.46 39.15
CA LEU A 372 -3.63 -10.91 37.93
C LEU A 372 -3.91 -12.41 37.97
N ARG A 373 -2.93 -13.22 38.37
CA ARG A 373 -3.09 -14.69 38.54
C ARG A 373 -4.24 -15.01 39.49
N LYS A 374 -4.29 -14.31 40.63
CA LYS A 374 -5.40 -14.44 41.59
C LYS A 374 -6.74 -14.01 40.99
N ALA A 375 -6.78 -12.92 40.23
CA ALA A 375 -8.02 -12.46 39.59
C ALA A 375 -8.57 -13.47 38.56
N ILE A 376 -7.68 -14.12 37.80
CA ILE A 376 -8.03 -15.20 36.87
C ILE A 376 -8.58 -16.41 37.64
N ALA A 377 -7.87 -16.87 38.69
CA ALA A 377 -8.30 -18.00 39.52
C ALA A 377 -9.63 -17.75 40.25
N ASP A 378 -9.83 -16.53 40.75
CA ASP A 378 -11.07 -16.10 41.42
C ASP A 378 -12.23 -15.87 40.41
N GLY A 379 -12.00 -16.00 39.10
CA GLY A 379 -13.03 -15.81 38.07
C GLY A 379 -13.57 -14.38 37.97
N ARG A 380 -12.73 -13.37 38.25
CA ARG A 380 -13.14 -11.96 38.16
C ARG A 380 -13.48 -11.56 36.72
N LYS A 381 -14.26 -10.49 36.57
CA LYS A 381 -14.54 -9.86 35.27
C LYS A 381 -13.23 -9.30 34.69
N ILE A 382 -12.72 -9.94 33.64
CA ILE A 382 -11.54 -9.50 32.88
C ILE A 382 -11.95 -9.13 31.45
N LEU A 383 -11.58 -7.93 31.03
CA LEU A 383 -11.60 -7.47 29.65
C LEU A 383 -10.19 -7.66 29.08
N VAL A 384 -10.07 -8.53 28.08
CA VAL A 384 -8.87 -8.59 27.24
C VAL A 384 -9.04 -7.53 26.14
N LEU A 385 -8.30 -6.43 26.24
CA LEU A 385 -8.34 -5.32 25.29
C LEU A 385 -6.99 -5.31 24.55
N ILE A 386 -6.98 -5.71 23.27
CA ILE A 386 -5.72 -5.99 22.57
C ILE A 386 -5.72 -5.53 21.11
N ASN A 387 -4.54 -5.18 20.62
CA ASN A 387 -4.23 -5.10 19.19
C ASN A 387 -3.08 -6.06 18.83
N PRO A 388 -3.36 -7.37 18.76
CA PRO A 388 -2.33 -8.38 18.52
C PRO A 388 -1.69 -8.26 17.13
N PRO A 389 -0.49 -8.82 16.95
CA PRO A 389 0.19 -8.77 15.66
C PRO A 389 -0.57 -9.53 14.55
N TYR A 390 -0.58 -8.97 13.33
CA TYR A 390 -1.31 -9.53 12.17
C TYR A 390 -0.46 -10.45 11.26
N GLY A 391 0.75 -10.81 11.69
CA GLY A 391 1.68 -11.62 10.90
C GLY A 391 1.37 -13.12 10.92
N GLU A 392 1.82 -13.84 9.89
CA GLU A 392 1.80 -15.30 9.83
C GLU A 392 3.16 -15.90 10.29
N THR A 393 3.14 -16.90 11.17
CA THR A 393 4.33 -17.66 11.55
C THR A 393 4.84 -18.48 10.36
N GLY A 394 6.13 -18.34 10.03
CA GLY A 394 6.76 -19.02 8.90
C GLY A 394 6.76 -18.24 7.57
N SER A 395 6.11 -17.07 7.49
CA SER A 395 6.34 -16.14 6.37
C SER A 395 7.56 -15.27 6.68
N GLY A 396 8.73 -15.77 6.30
CA GLY A 396 9.94 -14.94 6.24
C GLY A 396 9.71 -13.83 5.22
N ILE A 397 9.47 -12.60 5.68
CA ILE A 397 9.53 -11.42 4.80
C ILE A 397 11.03 -11.12 4.60
N GLY A 398 11.65 -11.88 3.70
CA GLY A 398 13.00 -11.68 3.22
C GLY A 398 13.07 -12.06 1.75
N LYS A 399 13.47 -11.12 0.89
CA LYS A 399 13.91 -11.46 -0.48
C LYS A 399 15.35 -11.96 -0.40
N GLY A 400 15.61 -13.14 -0.98
CA GLY A 400 16.93 -13.77 -1.01
C GLY A 400 17.15 -14.75 0.15
N ASP A 401 18.11 -15.66 0.02
CA ASP A 401 18.44 -16.82 0.89
C ASP A 401 18.68 -16.53 2.39
N LEU A 402 18.39 -15.32 2.87
CA LEU A 402 18.25 -14.98 4.28
C LEU A 402 16.82 -15.28 4.73
N ASN A 403 16.40 -16.53 4.61
CA ASN A 403 15.24 -17.03 5.36
C ASN A 403 15.57 -16.86 6.84
N LYS A 404 14.95 -15.89 7.51
CA LYS A 404 15.01 -15.78 8.98
C LYS A 404 14.50 -17.08 9.56
N LYS A 405 15.43 -17.93 10.01
CA LYS A 405 15.15 -19.17 10.72
C LYS A 405 14.51 -18.93 12.10
N GLU A 406 14.35 -17.68 12.54
CA GLU A 406 14.12 -17.34 13.96
C GLU A 406 12.71 -16.85 14.33
N VAL A 407 11.75 -16.68 13.40
CA VAL A 407 10.31 -16.62 13.78
C VAL A 407 9.82 -18.06 13.89
N GLU A 408 10.42 -18.77 14.83
CA GLU A 408 10.18 -20.17 15.11
C GLU A 408 8.74 -20.39 15.59
N GLN A 409 8.29 -21.62 15.44
CA GLN A 409 6.95 -22.08 15.82
C GLN A 409 6.73 -21.84 17.32
N THR A 410 5.91 -20.85 17.68
CA THR A 410 5.60 -20.56 19.10
C THR A 410 5.06 -21.80 19.81
N ASN A 411 5.13 -21.85 21.13
CA ASN A 411 4.58 -22.97 21.90
C ASN A 411 3.07 -23.16 21.63
N ILE A 412 2.32 -22.06 21.46
CA ILE A 412 0.91 -22.13 21.03
C ILE A 412 0.76 -22.63 19.59
N ASN A 413 1.63 -22.25 18.65
CA ASN A 413 1.63 -22.80 17.29
C ASN A 413 1.79 -24.32 17.29
N ALA A 414 2.73 -24.84 18.08
CA ALA A 414 2.96 -26.28 18.22
C ALA A 414 1.70 -27.00 18.75
N LEU A 415 1.07 -26.45 19.79
CA LEU A 415 -0.21 -26.94 20.31
C LEU A 415 -1.35 -26.89 19.27
N MET A 416 -1.45 -25.81 18.51
CA MET A 416 -2.48 -25.68 17.46
C MET A 416 -2.25 -26.68 16.32
N ARG A 417 -0.99 -27.01 16.00
CA ARG A 417 -0.64 -28.04 15.02
C ARG A 417 -1.00 -29.44 15.51
N SER A 418 -0.75 -29.76 16.78
CA SER A 418 -1.15 -31.07 17.35
C SER A 418 -2.68 -31.25 17.39
N LYS A 419 -3.43 -30.16 17.43
CA LYS A 419 -4.90 -30.13 17.28
C LYS A 419 -5.39 -30.03 15.81
N GLU A 420 -4.49 -30.13 14.83
CA GLU A 420 -4.79 -30.08 13.40
C GLU A 420 -5.59 -28.85 12.92
N LEU A 421 -5.37 -27.67 13.52
CA LEU A 421 -6.11 -26.45 13.19
C LEU A 421 -5.74 -25.83 11.85
N GLY A 422 -4.84 -26.47 11.09
CA GLY A 422 -4.51 -26.09 9.73
C GLY A 422 -3.92 -24.68 9.64
N TYR A 423 -4.40 -23.89 8.68
CA TYR A 423 -3.86 -22.56 8.41
C TYR A 423 -4.01 -21.60 9.59
N ALA A 424 -5.06 -21.74 10.40
CA ALA A 424 -5.30 -20.89 11.55
C ALA A 424 -4.12 -20.90 12.55
N SER A 425 -3.37 -22.01 12.63
CA SER A 425 -2.18 -22.07 13.48
C SER A 425 -1.10 -21.07 13.06
N LYS A 426 -1.09 -20.65 11.79
CA LYS A 426 -0.09 -19.71 11.30
C LYS A 426 -0.36 -18.28 11.71
N GLU A 427 -1.59 -17.88 12.00
CA GLU A 427 -1.89 -16.50 12.37
C GLU A 427 -1.56 -16.20 13.82
N LEU A 428 -0.71 -15.21 14.09
CA LEU A 428 -0.33 -14.84 15.45
C LEU A 428 -1.55 -14.40 16.29
N PHE A 429 -2.41 -13.53 15.77
CA PHE A 429 -3.59 -13.09 16.51
C PHE A 429 -4.54 -14.25 16.87
N VAL A 430 -4.59 -15.33 16.06
CA VAL A 430 -5.40 -16.51 16.39
C VAL A 430 -4.72 -17.36 17.46
N GLN A 431 -3.39 -17.42 17.50
CA GLN A 431 -2.68 -18.05 18.62
C GLN A 431 -2.99 -17.33 19.95
N PHE A 432 -3.07 -16.00 19.95
CA PHE A 432 -3.56 -15.24 21.11
C PHE A 432 -4.95 -15.71 21.53
N LEU A 433 -5.90 -15.81 20.58
CA LEU A 433 -7.26 -16.30 20.87
C LEU A 433 -7.28 -17.72 21.46
N VAL A 434 -6.44 -18.62 20.97
CA VAL A 434 -6.34 -20.00 21.49
C VAL A 434 -5.80 -20.03 22.90
N ARG A 435 -4.79 -19.20 23.23
CA ARG A 435 -4.27 -19.13 24.60
C ARG A 435 -5.28 -18.46 25.55
N ILE A 436 -5.90 -17.34 25.15
CA ILE A 436 -6.96 -16.68 25.93
C ILE A 436 -8.10 -17.66 26.23
N ALA A 437 -8.48 -18.49 25.25
CA ALA A 437 -9.54 -19.47 25.43
C ALA A 437 -9.23 -20.51 26.52
N GLN A 438 -7.96 -20.82 26.77
CA GLN A 438 -7.53 -21.73 27.84
C GLN A 438 -7.33 -21.00 29.16
N GLU A 439 -6.71 -19.82 29.11
CA GLU A 439 -6.30 -19.04 30.29
C GLU A 439 -7.49 -18.35 30.97
N ILE A 440 -8.38 -17.76 30.17
CA ILE A 440 -9.52 -16.96 30.63
C ILE A 440 -10.77 -17.36 29.84
N PRO A 441 -11.31 -18.58 30.07
CA PRO A 441 -12.36 -19.18 29.23
C PRO A 441 -13.67 -18.39 29.18
N ASN A 442 -13.89 -17.47 30.14
CA ASN A 442 -15.08 -16.61 30.24
C ASN A 442 -14.75 -15.10 30.13
N ALA A 443 -13.64 -14.73 29.50
CA ALA A 443 -13.26 -13.35 29.26
C ALA A 443 -14.32 -12.55 28.48
N THR A 444 -14.35 -11.24 28.69
CA THR A 444 -14.81 -10.32 27.65
C THR A 444 -13.59 -9.98 26.80
N LEU A 445 -13.67 -10.13 25.49
CA LEU A 445 -12.58 -9.92 24.56
C LEU A 445 -12.93 -8.76 23.63
N ALA A 446 -12.08 -7.73 23.57
CA ALA A 446 -12.18 -6.64 22.63
C ALA A 446 -10.87 -6.53 21.85
N MET A 447 -10.90 -6.85 20.56
CA MET A 447 -9.68 -7.08 19.78
C MET A 447 -9.72 -6.38 18.43
N PHE A 448 -8.63 -5.67 18.10
CA PHE A 448 -8.31 -5.29 16.73
C PHE A 448 -7.70 -6.48 15.97
N SER A 449 -8.22 -6.82 14.80
CA SER A 449 -7.71 -7.95 13.99
C SER A 449 -8.19 -7.91 12.55
N THR A 450 -7.59 -8.74 11.69
CA THR A 450 -8.25 -9.11 10.42
C THR A 450 -9.47 -9.98 10.70
N LEU A 451 -10.43 -9.99 9.78
CA LEU A 451 -11.68 -10.76 9.95
C LEU A 451 -11.56 -12.23 9.54
N LYS A 452 -10.35 -12.74 9.25
CA LYS A 452 -10.15 -14.13 8.77
C LYS A 452 -10.79 -15.17 9.69
N TYR A 453 -10.68 -15.00 11.01
CA TYR A 453 -11.25 -15.93 11.99
C TYR A 453 -12.79 -15.96 11.95
N VAL A 454 -13.44 -14.90 11.48
CA VAL A 454 -14.90 -14.79 11.39
C VAL A 454 -15.45 -15.58 10.21
N ASN A 455 -14.91 -15.40 9.00
CA ASN A 455 -15.53 -15.96 7.78
C ASN A 455 -14.56 -16.58 6.75
N ALA A 456 -13.25 -16.55 6.95
CA ALA A 456 -12.34 -17.12 5.95
C ALA A 456 -12.44 -18.66 5.92
N PRO A 457 -12.34 -19.30 4.73
CA PRO A 457 -12.49 -20.74 4.56
C PRO A 457 -11.52 -21.56 5.43
N ASN A 458 -10.27 -21.12 5.48
CA ASN A 458 -9.19 -21.84 6.15
C ASN A 458 -9.26 -21.82 7.69
N PHE A 459 -10.27 -21.16 8.27
CA PHE A 459 -10.47 -21.03 9.72
C PHE A 459 -11.69 -21.81 10.23
N GLU A 460 -12.32 -22.62 9.37
CA GLU A 460 -13.50 -23.43 9.73
C GLU A 460 -13.23 -24.36 10.94
N LYS A 461 -12.10 -25.08 10.94
CA LYS A 461 -11.69 -25.93 12.09
C LYS A 461 -11.47 -25.13 13.37
N PHE A 462 -10.89 -23.93 13.28
CA PHE A 462 -10.74 -23.05 14.44
C PHE A 462 -12.11 -22.63 15.00
N ARG A 463 -13.03 -22.22 14.14
CA ARG A 463 -14.40 -21.81 14.54
C ARG A 463 -15.21 -22.94 15.18
N GLN A 464 -14.95 -24.20 14.82
CA GLN A 464 -15.57 -25.36 15.49
C GLN A 464 -15.12 -25.50 16.95
N MET A 465 -13.90 -25.08 17.27
CA MET A 465 -13.38 -25.11 18.63
C MET A 465 -13.75 -23.87 19.43
N TRP A 466 -13.59 -22.69 18.85
CA TRP A 466 -13.76 -21.39 19.50
C TRP A 466 -15.24 -21.08 19.76
N ASN A 467 -15.59 -20.81 21.02
CA ASN A 467 -16.95 -20.47 21.42
C ASN A 467 -17.05 -19.07 22.03
N ALA A 468 -17.74 -18.16 21.33
CA ALA A 468 -17.94 -16.80 21.80
C ALA A 468 -19.21 -16.18 21.23
N HIS A 469 -19.81 -15.25 21.98
CA HIS A 469 -20.96 -14.46 21.56
C HIS A 469 -20.53 -13.06 21.15
N HIS A 470 -20.90 -12.63 19.94
CA HIS A 470 -20.63 -11.28 19.44
C HIS A 470 -21.48 -10.27 20.21
N LEU A 471 -20.84 -9.24 20.77
CA LEU A 471 -21.53 -8.18 21.52
C LEU A 471 -21.62 -6.85 20.74
N GLY A 472 -20.68 -6.60 19.83
CA GLY A 472 -20.64 -5.36 19.05
C GLY A 472 -19.25 -5.12 18.46
N GLY A 473 -19.12 -4.10 17.63
CA GLY A 473 -17.85 -3.76 17.02
C GLY A 473 -17.99 -2.90 15.78
N PHE A 474 -16.84 -2.56 15.21
CA PHE A 474 -16.75 -1.81 13.96
C PHE A 474 -15.60 -2.33 13.09
N ILE A 475 -15.65 -1.99 11.81
CA ILE A 475 -14.50 -2.10 10.91
C ILE A 475 -14.01 -0.70 10.53
N VAL A 476 -12.70 -0.57 10.38
CA VAL A 476 -12.07 0.64 9.85
C VAL A 476 -11.08 0.23 8.76
N HIS A 477 -10.85 1.12 7.81
CA HIS A 477 -9.90 0.86 6.75
C HIS A 477 -8.47 0.66 7.32
N SER A 478 -7.77 -0.37 6.87
CA SER A 478 -6.36 -0.66 7.19
C SER A 478 -5.43 0.56 7.17
N LYS A 479 -5.61 1.45 6.18
CA LYS A 479 -4.83 2.69 6.00
C LYS A 479 -5.09 3.75 7.07
N ALA A 480 -6.00 3.52 8.02
CA ALA A 480 -6.10 4.32 9.22
C ALA A 480 -4.89 4.08 10.15
N PHE A 481 -4.27 2.89 10.10
CA PHE A 481 -3.13 2.52 10.94
C PHE A 481 -1.81 2.83 10.23
N ASP A 482 -0.90 3.48 10.96
CA ASP A 482 0.40 3.86 10.43
C ASP A 482 1.22 2.62 10.04
N GLY A 483 1.68 2.58 8.79
CA GLY A 483 2.55 1.53 8.27
C GLY A 483 1.88 0.38 7.53
N LEU A 484 0.54 0.33 7.51
CA LEU A 484 -0.18 -0.64 6.69
C LEU A 484 -0.42 -0.11 5.27
N LYS A 485 0.12 -0.82 4.27
CA LYS A 485 -0.03 -0.48 2.84
C LYS A 485 -1.22 -1.17 2.16
N GLY A 486 -1.76 -2.23 2.77
CA GLY A 486 -2.82 -3.06 2.18
C GLY A 486 -4.20 -2.40 2.18
N ASP A 487 -5.13 -2.96 1.40
CA ASP A 487 -6.50 -2.45 1.22
C ASP A 487 -7.53 -3.45 1.77
N PHE A 488 -7.73 -3.43 3.08
CA PHE A 488 -8.55 -4.41 3.79
C PHE A 488 -9.16 -3.82 5.08
N PRO A 489 -10.17 -4.44 5.68
CA PRO A 489 -10.78 -3.97 6.90
C PRO A 489 -10.01 -4.50 8.11
N ILE A 490 -9.79 -3.64 9.09
CA ILE A 490 -9.40 -4.03 10.44
C ILE A 490 -10.64 -3.91 11.31
N GLY A 491 -11.01 -5.01 11.95
CA GLY A 491 -12.16 -5.06 12.85
C GLY A 491 -11.74 -4.84 14.30
N PHE A 492 -12.42 -3.95 15.02
CA PHE A 492 -12.47 -3.93 16.48
C PHE A 492 -13.74 -4.63 16.93
N LEU A 493 -13.63 -5.89 17.38
CA LEU A 493 -14.79 -6.71 17.72
C LEU A 493 -14.78 -7.04 19.21
N VAL A 494 -15.96 -6.93 19.81
CA VAL A 494 -16.21 -7.24 21.22
C VAL A 494 -16.99 -8.56 21.30
N TRP A 495 -16.45 -9.49 22.07
CA TRP A 495 -16.96 -10.85 22.24
C TRP A 495 -17.07 -11.19 23.72
N LYS A 496 -18.08 -11.98 24.08
CA LYS A 496 -18.11 -12.72 25.35
C LYS A 496 -17.68 -14.16 25.09
N THR A 497 -16.54 -14.58 25.62
CA THR A 497 -16.10 -15.98 25.49
C THR A 497 -16.83 -16.85 26.52
N GLU A 498 -17.14 -18.09 26.11
CA GLU A 498 -17.79 -19.10 26.96
C GLU A 498 -17.19 -20.49 26.62
N GLN A 499 -15.86 -20.64 26.70
CA GLN A 499 -15.16 -21.78 26.09
C GLN A 499 -15.53 -23.13 26.72
N ASN A 500 -15.93 -23.12 28.00
CA ASN A 500 -16.35 -24.31 28.75
C ASN A 500 -17.85 -24.62 28.64
N ALA A 501 -18.61 -23.87 27.83
CA ALA A 501 -20.04 -24.10 27.66
C ALA A 501 -20.32 -25.47 27.03
N LYS A 502 -21.28 -26.21 27.60
CA LYS A 502 -21.72 -27.51 27.06
C LYS A 502 -22.35 -27.39 25.67
N ILE A 503 -23.05 -26.28 25.43
CA ILE A 503 -23.69 -25.97 24.14
C ILE A 503 -22.91 -24.82 23.52
N LYS A 504 -22.29 -25.07 22.36
CA LYS A 504 -21.58 -24.03 21.61
C LYS A 504 -22.56 -23.17 20.81
N LYS A 505 -22.24 -21.89 20.69
CA LYS A 505 -22.92 -20.89 19.87
C LYS A 505 -21.99 -20.54 18.70
N PRO A 506 -22.16 -21.18 17.52
CA PRO A 506 -21.30 -20.89 16.39
C PRO A 506 -21.52 -19.45 15.90
N ILE A 507 -20.47 -18.85 15.34
CA ILE A 507 -20.61 -17.62 14.56
C ILE A 507 -21.46 -17.96 13.33
N THR A 508 -22.56 -17.25 13.10
CA THR A 508 -23.38 -17.40 11.89
C THR A 508 -23.29 -16.13 11.05
N GLN A 509 -23.60 -14.99 11.68
CA GLN A 509 -23.54 -13.66 11.10
C GLN A 509 -23.13 -12.66 12.19
N ILE A 510 -22.37 -11.64 11.79
CA ILE A 510 -22.15 -10.44 12.59
C ILE A 510 -22.40 -9.20 11.75
N THR A 511 -22.91 -8.15 12.38
CA THR A 511 -23.12 -6.82 11.79
C THR A 511 -22.16 -5.85 12.45
N LEU A 512 -21.40 -5.11 11.65
CA LEU A 512 -20.40 -4.17 12.11
C LEU A 512 -20.62 -2.79 11.50
N THR A 513 -20.48 -1.74 12.31
CA THR A 513 -20.41 -0.37 11.79
C THR A 513 -19.17 -0.21 10.93
N VAL A 514 -19.30 0.43 9.78
CA VAL A 514 -18.19 0.76 8.87
C VAL A 514 -17.73 2.17 9.17
N LEU A 515 -16.44 2.33 9.48
CA LEU A 515 -15.80 3.62 9.70
C LEU A 515 -14.86 3.96 8.56
N ASP A 516 -14.82 5.24 8.18
CA ASP A 516 -13.79 5.76 7.28
C ASP A 516 -12.42 5.86 7.98
N LYS A 517 -11.38 6.31 7.25
CA LYS A 517 -10.02 6.46 7.78
C LYS A 517 -9.89 7.47 8.93
N LYS A 518 -10.87 8.38 9.08
CA LYS A 518 -10.95 9.36 10.18
C LYS A 518 -11.80 8.83 11.33
N ALA A 519 -12.15 7.54 11.31
CA ALA A 519 -13.01 6.88 12.27
C ALA A 519 -14.43 7.49 12.35
N VAL A 520 -14.95 7.99 11.23
CA VAL A 520 -16.33 8.48 11.11
C VAL A 520 -17.22 7.36 10.56
N PRO A 521 -18.39 7.09 11.17
CA PRO A 521 -19.33 6.10 10.65
C PRO A 521 -19.84 6.47 9.25
N ILE A 522 -19.81 5.49 8.33
CA ILE A 522 -20.24 5.64 6.94
C ILE A 522 -21.25 4.56 6.50
N GLY A 523 -21.58 3.61 7.37
CA GLY A 523 -22.58 2.57 7.08
C GLY A 523 -22.45 1.36 7.99
N GLU A 524 -23.04 0.25 7.57
CA GLU A 524 -22.97 -1.05 8.24
C GLU A 524 -22.64 -2.15 7.22
N LYS A 525 -21.96 -3.21 7.68
CA LYS A 525 -21.65 -4.39 6.87
C LYS A 525 -21.94 -5.66 7.65
N ASN A 526 -22.59 -6.61 6.98
CA ASN A 526 -22.79 -7.97 7.46
C ASN A 526 -21.63 -8.87 6.99
N PHE A 527 -21.11 -9.68 7.92
CA PHE A 527 -20.17 -10.76 7.65
C PHE A 527 -20.84 -12.09 7.98
N TYR A 528 -20.73 -13.06 7.07
CA TYR A 528 -21.42 -14.35 7.17
C TYR A 528 -20.38 -15.47 7.28
N ASN A 529 -20.52 -16.33 8.28
CA ASN A 529 -19.76 -17.58 8.38
C ASN A 529 -20.55 -18.69 7.67
N ILE A 530 -20.12 -19.03 6.46
CA ILE A 530 -20.81 -19.97 5.58
C ILE A 530 -19.95 -21.23 5.45
N PRO A 531 -20.55 -22.44 5.46
CA PRO A 531 -19.81 -23.69 5.28
C PRO A 531 -19.05 -23.75 3.96
N ASN A 532 -17.84 -24.30 3.99
CA ASN A 532 -16.98 -24.42 2.81
C ASN A 532 -17.65 -25.19 1.66
N SER A 533 -18.58 -26.09 1.97
CA SER A 533 -19.34 -26.90 0.99
C SER A 533 -20.26 -26.08 0.08
N GLN A 534 -20.53 -24.81 0.41
CA GLN A 534 -21.38 -23.93 -0.39
C GLN A 534 -20.58 -22.98 -1.30
N PHE A 535 -19.24 -23.02 -1.26
CA PHE A 535 -18.43 -22.07 -2.01
C PHE A 535 -18.37 -22.35 -3.51
N LEU A 536 -18.22 -21.28 -4.29
CA LEU A 536 -18.24 -21.32 -5.75
C LEU A 536 -17.02 -22.07 -6.33
N ASN A 537 -15.86 -21.96 -5.69
CA ASN A 537 -14.62 -22.60 -6.16
C ASN A 537 -14.63 -24.14 -6.14
N ILE A 538 -15.60 -24.77 -5.47
CA ILE A 538 -15.81 -26.22 -5.47
C ILE A 538 -17.06 -26.65 -6.25
N TRP A 539 -17.74 -25.72 -6.93
CA TRP A 539 -18.98 -25.98 -7.66
C TRP A 539 -18.77 -26.79 -8.95
N VAL A 540 -17.57 -26.70 -9.52
CA VAL A 540 -17.21 -27.34 -10.79
C VAL A 540 -16.23 -28.47 -10.52
N ASP A 541 -16.62 -29.68 -10.89
CA ASP A 541 -15.71 -30.82 -10.85
C ASP A 541 -14.54 -30.60 -11.82
N LYS A 542 -13.33 -30.88 -11.34
CA LYS A 542 -12.12 -30.74 -12.16
C LYS A 542 -12.08 -31.87 -13.19
N PRO A 543 -11.97 -31.57 -14.50
CA PRO A 543 -11.78 -32.61 -15.50
C PRO A 543 -10.53 -33.45 -15.22
N LYS A 544 -10.57 -34.72 -15.64
CA LYS A 544 -9.43 -35.63 -15.48
C LYS A 544 -8.32 -35.23 -16.45
N THR A 545 -7.09 -35.15 -15.95
CA THR A 545 -5.93 -34.88 -16.78
C THR A 545 -5.41 -36.16 -17.44
N ASN A 546 -4.85 -36.01 -18.64
CA ASN A 546 -4.21 -37.09 -19.40
C ASN A 546 -2.71 -37.22 -19.03
N SER A 547 -1.93 -37.95 -19.81
CA SER A 547 -0.48 -38.14 -19.59
C SER A 547 0.42 -37.09 -20.26
N GLU A 548 -0.13 -36.24 -21.13
CA GLU A 548 0.65 -35.28 -21.91
C GLU A 548 0.94 -34.01 -21.09
N LEU A 549 2.06 -33.35 -21.37
CA LEU A 549 2.38 -32.06 -20.75
C LEU A 549 1.48 -30.96 -21.32
N ALA A 550 1.08 -30.01 -20.47
CA ALA A 550 0.42 -28.78 -20.90
C ALA A 550 1.43 -27.63 -20.97
N LEU A 551 1.28 -26.74 -21.97
CA LEU A 551 2.10 -25.53 -22.10
C LEU A 551 1.76 -24.54 -20.98
N PRO A 552 2.68 -24.19 -20.07
CA PRO A 552 2.40 -23.28 -18.96
C PRO A 552 2.50 -21.82 -19.40
N LEU A 553 1.40 -21.09 -19.31
CA LEU A 553 1.28 -19.70 -19.68
C LEU A 553 1.35 -18.76 -18.45
N SER A 554 1.96 -17.59 -18.64
CA SER A 554 1.93 -16.47 -17.68
C SER A 554 1.13 -15.26 -18.20
N ASN A 555 0.79 -15.28 -19.50
CA ASN A 555 -0.09 -14.33 -20.19
C ASN A 555 -0.67 -15.03 -21.44
N ALA A 556 -1.48 -14.34 -22.25
CA ALA A 556 -2.17 -14.89 -23.42
C ALA A 556 -1.25 -15.65 -24.40
N VAL A 557 -0.08 -15.08 -24.69
CA VAL A 557 0.90 -15.64 -25.66
C VAL A 557 2.31 -15.79 -25.07
N LYS A 558 2.46 -15.68 -23.74
CA LYS A 558 3.75 -15.77 -23.05
C LYS A 558 3.82 -17.03 -22.19
N VAL A 559 4.84 -17.85 -22.43
CA VAL A 559 5.21 -18.98 -21.56
C VAL A 559 5.66 -18.45 -20.20
N SER A 560 5.40 -19.19 -19.14
CA SER A 560 5.84 -18.85 -17.79
C SER A 560 7.34 -19.06 -17.59
N ASP A 561 8.00 -18.09 -16.96
CA ASP A 561 9.44 -18.12 -16.66
C ASP A 561 9.77 -19.09 -15.51
N ASN A 562 8.79 -19.39 -14.63
CA ASN A 562 8.92 -20.36 -13.54
C ASN A 562 7.67 -21.26 -13.44
N PRO A 563 7.50 -22.19 -14.40
CA PRO A 563 6.27 -22.94 -14.53
C PRO A 563 6.18 -24.10 -13.55
N ARG A 564 4.97 -24.38 -13.06
CA ARG A 564 4.66 -25.68 -12.45
C ARG A 564 4.37 -26.68 -13.56
N ILE A 565 5.12 -27.78 -13.60
CA ILE A 565 4.91 -28.86 -14.59
C ILE A 565 3.55 -29.52 -14.29
N LYS A 566 2.65 -29.46 -15.26
CA LYS A 566 1.29 -30.01 -15.16
C LYS A 566 0.91 -30.71 -16.47
N LYS A 567 -0.05 -31.63 -16.34
CA LYS A 567 -0.55 -32.44 -17.45
C LYS A 567 -1.79 -31.82 -18.09
N ASN A 568 -2.00 -32.11 -19.37
CA ASN A 568 -3.11 -31.62 -20.17
C ASN A 568 -4.43 -32.37 -19.87
N CYS A 569 -5.51 -31.98 -20.53
CA CYS A 569 -6.82 -32.61 -20.47
C CYS A 569 -7.35 -32.84 -21.90
N ASP A 570 -7.91 -34.03 -22.15
CA ASP A 570 -8.51 -34.34 -23.45
C ASP A 570 -9.76 -33.49 -23.66
N GLY A 571 -9.98 -33.01 -24.89
CA GLY A 571 -11.11 -32.15 -25.24
C GLY A 571 -11.10 -30.77 -24.58
N ALA A 572 -9.97 -30.36 -23.98
CA ALA A 572 -9.85 -29.03 -23.40
C ALA A 572 -9.89 -27.96 -24.49
N ILE A 573 -10.82 -27.03 -24.37
CA ILE A 573 -10.94 -25.84 -25.23
C ILE A 573 -10.25 -24.61 -24.61
N GLY A 574 -9.90 -24.69 -23.31
CA GLY A 574 -9.17 -23.66 -22.59
C GLY A 574 -8.95 -24.02 -21.12
N PHE A 575 -8.56 -23.04 -20.32
CA PHE A 575 -8.28 -23.20 -18.90
C PHE A 575 -8.81 -22.00 -18.12
N LEU A 576 -9.65 -22.25 -17.11
CA LEU A 576 -10.09 -21.26 -16.14
C LEU A 576 -9.12 -21.23 -14.96
N TYR A 577 -8.38 -20.14 -14.83
CA TYR A 577 -7.68 -19.82 -13.59
C TYR A 577 -8.66 -19.07 -12.69
N ALA A 578 -9.01 -19.67 -11.56
CA ALA A 578 -9.88 -19.12 -10.53
C ALA A 578 -9.40 -19.67 -9.18
N SER A 579 -8.45 -18.98 -8.55
CA SER A 579 -7.75 -19.45 -7.35
C SER A 579 -8.58 -19.22 -6.09
N ASN A 580 -8.21 -18.32 -5.18
CA ASN A 580 -8.92 -18.12 -3.91
C ASN A 580 -10.36 -17.63 -4.15
N ASN A 581 -11.29 -18.03 -3.28
CA ASN A 581 -12.73 -17.85 -3.46
C ASN A 581 -13.27 -16.47 -3.02
N ASP A 582 -12.42 -15.61 -2.46
CA ASP A 582 -12.82 -14.32 -1.91
C ASP A 582 -12.61 -13.15 -2.89
N LEU A 583 -13.28 -12.02 -2.62
CA LEU A 583 -13.17 -10.82 -3.45
C LEU A 583 -11.78 -10.20 -3.50
N GLN A 584 -10.97 -10.32 -2.43
CA GLN A 584 -9.60 -9.79 -2.45
C GLN A 584 -8.78 -10.40 -3.59
N HIS A 585 -8.96 -11.69 -3.85
CA HIS A 585 -8.19 -12.39 -4.88
C HIS A 585 -8.90 -12.41 -6.23
N ALA A 586 -10.22 -12.21 -6.28
CA ALA A 586 -11.03 -12.41 -7.48
C ALA A 586 -10.52 -11.63 -8.71
N GLY A 587 -10.27 -10.32 -8.58
CA GLY A 587 -9.82 -9.47 -9.70
C GLY A 587 -8.45 -9.84 -10.29
N GLN A 588 -7.54 -10.34 -9.46
CA GLN A 588 -6.18 -10.70 -9.89
C GLN A 588 -6.05 -12.18 -10.27
N GLU A 589 -6.79 -13.05 -9.59
CA GLU A 589 -6.68 -14.50 -9.71
C GLU A 589 -7.84 -15.15 -10.45
N THR A 590 -8.49 -14.40 -11.36
CA THR A 590 -9.49 -14.93 -12.29
C THR A 590 -9.16 -14.54 -13.73
N LEU A 591 -8.97 -15.53 -14.60
CA LEU A 591 -8.81 -15.35 -16.05
C LEU A 591 -9.09 -16.67 -16.78
N ILE A 592 -9.28 -16.60 -18.10
CA ILE A 592 -9.24 -17.78 -18.97
C ILE A 592 -8.05 -17.70 -19.93
N ALA A 593 -7.45 -18.84 -20.28
CA ALA A 593 -6.31 -18.93 -21.18
C ALA A 593 -6.42 -20.17 -22.09
N SER A 594 -5.70 -20.19 -23.22
CA SER A 594 -5.75 -21.33 -24.17
C SER A 594 -5.06 -22.60 -23.65
N SER A 595 -4.24 -22.46 -22.60
CA SER A 595 -3.57 -23.56 -21.92
C SER A 595 -3.43 -23.21 -20.44
N ILE A 596 -2.83 -24.10 -19.65
CA ILE A 596 -2.73 -23.92 -18.21
C ILE A 596 -2.02 -22.62 -17.84
N TYR A 597 -2.64 -21.84 -16.96
CA TYR A 597 -2.07 -20.62 -16.43
C TYR A 597 -1.31 -20.88 -15.12
N THR A 598 -0.11 -20.31 -15.00
CA THR A 598 0.69 -20.38 -13.77
C THR A 598 0.79 -19.00 -13.13
N GLY A 599 0.03 -18.80 -12.05
CA GLY A 599 0.11 -17.63 -11.18
C GLY A 599 -0.30 -18.00 -9.75
N GLY A 600 0.19 -17.24 -8.75
CA GLY A 600 -0.22 -17.35 -7.35
C GLY A 600 -0.11 -18.74 -6.71
N ASN A 601 -0.98 -18.99 -5.71
CA ASN A 601 -1.15 -20.31 -5.09
C ASN A 601 -2.04 -21.20 -5.97
N GLY A 602 -1.52 -21.52 -7.17
CA GLY A 602 -2.21 -22.13 -8.31
C GLY A 602 -3.44 -23.02 -8.05
N GLY A 603 -4.63 -22.44 -8.23
CA GLY A 603 -5.91 -23.11 -8.49
C GLY A 603 -6.32 -23.06 -9.97
N GLY A 604 -7.50 -23.57 -10.31
CA GLY A 604 -8.05 -23.58 -11.68
C GLY A 604 -8.50 -24.96 -12.19
N LEU A 605 -9.12 -24.97 -13.37
CA LEU A 605 -9.66 -26.16 -14.04
C LEU A 605 -9.63 -26.01 -15.57
N TYR A 606 -9.54 -27.13 -16.28
CA TYR A 606 -9.69 -27.15 -17.74
C TYR A 606 -11.15 -26.91 -18.14
N ILE A 607 -11.34 -26.13 -19.20
CA ILE A 607 -12.65 -25.88 -19.79
C ILE A 607 -12.83 -26.89 -20.93
N THR A 608 -13.99 -27.53 -20.96
CA THR A 608 -14.44 -28.52 -21.95
C THR A 608 -15.85 -28.11 -22.40
N SER A 609 -16.40 -28.78 -23.41
CA SER A 609 -17.82 -28.60 -23.80
C SER A 609 -18.77 -28.76 -22.61
N ASP A 610 -18.47 -29.71 -21.72
CA ASP A 610 -19.40 -30.17 -20.68
C ASP A 610 -19.46 -29.22 -19.47
N ASN A 611 -18.48 -28.33 -19.30
CA ASN A 611 -18.39 -27.41 -18.16
C ASN A 611 -18.26 -25.94 -18.57
N LEU A 612 -18.42 -25.62 -19.85
CA LEU A 612 -18.28 -24.26 -20.38
C LEU A 612 -19.20 -23.26 -19.68
N ASP A 613 -20.47 -23.62 -19.50
CA ASP A 613 -21.48 -22.77 -18.85
C ASP A 613 -21.08 -22.42 -17.41
N LYS A 614 -20.69 -23.42 -16.62
CA LYS A 614 -20.23 -23.23 -15.25
C LYS A 614 -18.92 -22.45 -15.19
N ALA A 615 -17.98 -22.72 -16.09
CA ALA A 615 -16.72 -21.98 -16.16
C ALA A 615 -16.96 -20.49 -16.45
N ALA A 616 -17.88 -20.18 -17.38
CA ALA A 616 -18.28 -18.82 -17.70
C ALA A 616 -18.96 -18.13 -16.52
N ILE A 617 -19.86 -18.82 -15.80
CA ILE A 617 -20.48 -18.28 -14.58
C ILE A 617 -19.44 -18.00 -13.51
N VAL A 618 -18.55 -18.95 -13.20
CA VAL A 618 -17.50 -18.76 -12.19
C VAL A 618 -16.62 -17.56 -12.55
N PHE A 619 -16.24 -17.43 -13.82
CA PHE A 619 -15.48 -16.28 -14.31
C PHE A 619 -16.27 -14.98 -14.12
N SER A 620 -17.50 -14.91 -14.61
CA SER A 620 -18.32 -13.70 -14.60
C SER A 620 -18.64 -13.25 -13.18
N MET A 621 -19.09 -14.15 -12.30
CA MET A 621 -19.40 -13.79 -10.91
C MET A 621 -18.18 -13.23 -10.17
N ARG A 622 -16.99 -13.79 -10.45
CA ARG A 622 -15.72 -13.34 -9.88
C ARG A 622 -15.18 -12.03 -10.46
N GLN A 623 -15.70 -11.55 -11.59
CA GLN A 623 -15.20 -10.35 -12.27
C GLN A 623 -16.20 -9.19 -12.31
N LEU A 624 -17.50 -9.45 -12.18
CA LEU A 624 -18.54 -8.42 -12.19
C LEU A 624 -18.48 -7.51 -10.96
N VAL A 625 -18.14 -8.06 -9.78
CA VAL A 625 -18.11 -7.29 -8.54
C VAL A 625 -16.73 -6.73 -8.28
N THR A 626 -16.63 -5.41 -8.22
CA THR A 626 -15.39 -4.70 -7.87
C THR A 626 -15.02 -4.94 -6.41
N HIS A 627 -13.76 -5.32 -6.20
CA HIS A 627 -13.17 -5.42 -4.87
C HIS A 627 -13.05 -4.04 -4.21
N THR A 628 -13.38 -3.99 -2.92
CA THR A 628 -13.23 -2.85 -2.03
C THR A 628 -12.67 -3.34 -0.70
N TRP A 629 -12.11 -2.44 0.11
CA TRP A 629 -11.67 -2.81 1.45
C TRP A 629 -12.83 -3.31 2.35
N VAL A 630 -14.09 -2.97 2.06
CA VAL A 630 -15.25 -3.41 2.87
C VAL A 630 -15.66 -4.83 2.54
N ASN A 631 -15.76 -5.17 1.25
CA ASN A 631 -16.15 -6.50 0.77
C ASN A 631 -14.95 -7.46 0.63
N HIS A 632 -13.77 -7.04 1.10
CA HIS A 632 -12.50 -7.76 0.97
C HIS A 632 -12.56 -9.25 1.33
N ASN A 633 -13.32 -9.62 2.37
CA ASN A 633 -13.42 -10.99 2.87
C ASN A 633 -14.69 -11.73 2.39
N ASP A 634 -15.50 -11.12 1.52
CA ASP A 634 -16.74 -11.74 1.04
C ASP A 634 -16.41 -12.97 0.18
N GLN A 635 -17.11 -14.07 0.44
CA GLN A 635 -16.89 -15.37 -0.21
C GLN A 635 -17.94 -15.60 -1.30
N PHE A 636 -17.51 -16.04 -2.48
CA PHE A 636 -18.43 -16.47 -3.52
C PHE A 636 -19.12 -17.79 -3.17
N LEU A 637 -20.40 -17.88 -3.45
CA LEU A 637 -21.25 -19.03 -3.17
C LEU A 637 -21.74 -19.68 -4.45
N GLN A 638 -22.17 -20.93 -4.32
CA GLN A 638 -22.97 -21.62 -5.33
C GLN A 638 -24.35 -20.93 -5.47
N PRO A 639 -24.98 -20.99 -6.65
CA PRO A 639 -26.27 -20.37 -6.87
C PRO A 639 -27.34 -20.95 -5.94
N SER A 640 -28.26 -20.11 -5.51
CA SER A 640 -29.36 -20.50 -4.61
C SER A 640 -30.48 -21.28 -5.31
N GLY A 641 -30.47 -21.35 -6.64
CA GLY A 641 -31.52 -21.99 -7.44
C GLY A 641 -31.04 -22.38 -8.83
N ILE A 642 -32.02 -22.77 -9.66
CA ILE A 642 -31.78 -23.15 -11.06
C ILE A 642 -31.49 -21.88 -11.87
N LEU A 643 -30.42 -21.93 -12.66
CA LEU A 643 -29.99 -20.84 -13.53
C LEU A 643 -30.70 -20.94 -14.89
N SER A 644 -31.24 -19.82 -15.38
CA SER A 644 -31.85 -19.77 -16.71
C SER A 644 -30.79 -19.91 -17.80
N GLU A 645 -31.20 -20.46 -18.96
CA GLU A 645 -30.31 -20.54 -20.12
C GLU A 645 -29.85 -19.15 -20.58
N GLU A 646 -30.74 -18.16 -20.58
CA GLU A 646 -30.38 -16.76 -20.91
C GLU A 646 -29.21 -16.24 -20.04
N PHE A 647 -29.25 -16.46 -18.71
CA PHE A 647 -28.18 -16.04 -17.82
C PHE A 647 -26.84 -16.75 -18.13
N LYS A 648 -26.90 -18.06 -18.43
CA LYS A 648 -25.70 -18.83 -18.79
C LYS A 648 -25.07 -18.28 -20.07
N ILE A 649 -25.88 -18.02 -21.09
CA ILE A 649 -25.43 -17.48 -22.37
C ILE A 649 -24.90 -16.06 -22.24
N ASP A 650 -25.57 -15.20 -21.47
CA ASP A 650 -25.08 -13.86 -21.14
C ASP A 650 -23.71 -13.91 -20.44
N CYS A 651 -23.51 -14.85 -19.50
CA CYS A 651 -22.22 -15.06 -18.86
C CYS A 651 -21.13 -15.50 -19.86
N ILE A 652 -21.47 -16.35 -20.83
CA ILE A 652 -20.54 -16.80 -21.88
C ILE A 652 -20.14 -15.63 -22.77
N VAL A 653 -21.11 -14.86 -23.30
CA VAL A 653 -20.84 -13.70 -24.15
C VAL A 653 -20.02 -12.66 -23.40
N TRP A 654 -20.38 -12.36 -22.15
CA TRP A 654 -19.62 -11.45 -21.30
C TRP A 654 -18.18 -11.93 -21.09
N MET A 655 -17.98 -13.22 -20.77
CA MET A 655 -16.65 -13.81 -20.60
C MET A 655 -15.80 -13.69 -21.87
N ILE A 656 -16.36 -13.98 -23.05
CA ILE A 656 -15.62 -13.94 -24.33
C ILE A 656 -14.96 -12.59 -24.55
N PHE A 657 -15.67 -11.49 -24.30
CA PHE A 657 -15.17 -10.13 -24.53
C PHE A 657 -14.60 -9.45 -23.28
N HIS A 658 -14.41 -10.17 -22.18
CA HIS A 658 -13.80 -9.59 -20.99
C HIS A 658 -12.28 -9.41 -21.15
N GLY A 659 -11.70 -8.38 -20.52
CA GLY A 659 -10.26 -8.09 -20.60
C GLY A 659 -9.35 -9.16 -19.97
N LYS A 660 -9.92 -10.05 -19.14
CA LYS A 660 -9.25 -11.24 -18.57
C LYS A 660 -9.54 -12.53 -19.34
N ASN A 661 -10.21 -12.45 -20.47
CA ASN A 661 -10.11 -13.50 -21.47
C ASN A 661 -8.77 -13.37 -22.18
N LEU A 662 -7.84 -14.25 -21.82
CA LEU A 662 -6.49 -14.34 -22.39
C LEU A 662 -6.37 -15.54 -23.34
N THR A 663 -7.48 -16.09 -23.83
CA THR A 663 -7.41 -17.09 -24.90
C THR A 663 -6.89 -16.42 -26.17
N ALA A 664 -5.98 -17.10 -26.83
CA ALA A 664 -5.21 -16.65 -27.98
C ALA A 664 -4.77 -17.84 -28.82
N SER A 665 -4.40 -17.56 -30.07
CA SER A 665 -3.74 -18.52 -30.96
C SER A 665 -2.30 -18.08 -31.20
N ALA A 666 -1.36 -19.01 -31.20
CA ALA A 666 0.04 -18.75 -31.54
C ALA A 666 0.75 -20.03 -31.94
N ASN A 667 1.62 -19.93 -32.94
CA ASN A 667 2.63 -20.95 -33.25
C ASN A 667 4.00 -20.58 -32.66
N ASP A 668 4.90 -21.57 -32.59
CA ASP A 668 6.31 -21.41 -32.20
C ASP A 668 6.53 -20.88 -30.78
N LEU A 669 5.67 -21.24 -29.83
CA LEU A 669 5.92 -20.99 -28.40
C LEU A 669 6.92 -22.03 -27.88
N GLU A 670 8.12 -21.58 -27.48
CA GLU A 670 9.17 -22.50 -27.03
C GLU A 670 9.09 -22.78 -25.54
N TRP A 671 8.99 -24.07 -25.18
CA TRP A 671 9.04 -24.53 -23.80
C TRP A 671 9.49 -25.99 -23.72
N ASN A 672 10.37 -26.28 -22.75
CA ASN A 672 10.87 -27.63 -22.47
C ASN A 672 11.48 -28.32 -23.71
N GLY A 673 12.29 -27.58 -24.47
CA GLY A 673 12.95 -28.07 -25.69
C GLY A 673 12.01 -28.39 -26.86
N ARG A 674 10.73 -27.98 -26.78
CA ARG A 674 9.71 -28.20 -27.79
C ARG A 674 9.08 -26.87 -28.22
N LYS A 675 8.72 -26.77 -29.50
CA LYS A 675 7.84 -25.73 -30.03
C LYS A 675 6.39 -26.16 -29.91
N TRP A 676 5.58 -25.28 -29.34
CA TRP A 676 4.16 -25.50 -29.07
C TRP A 676 3.32 -24.57 -29.94
N SER A 677 2.13 -25.05 -30.26
CA SER A 677 1.06 -24.24 -30.83
C SER A 677 -0.13 -24.25 -29.87
N ILE A 678 -0.79 -23.10 -29.74
CA ILE A 678 -2.07 -22.97 -29.06
C ILE A 678 -3.12 -22.54 -30.09
N VAL A 679 -4.29 -23.18 -30.00
CA VAL A 679 -5.47 -22.89 -30.83
C VAL A 679 -6.45 -22.10 -29.98
N ASN A 680 -7.15 -21.13 -30.59
CA ASN A 680 -8.20 -20.41 -29.91
C ASN A 680 -9.56 -21.02 -30.23
N HIS A 681 -10.28 -21.45 -29.19
CA HIS A 681 -11.62 -22.03 -29.32
C HIS A 681 -12.74 -21.04 -29.00
N PHE A 682 -12.42 -19.80 -28.60
CA PHE A 682 -13.38 -18.82 -28.07
C PHE A 682 -13.76 -17.71 -29.07
N ILE A 683 -13.65 -17.97 -30.38
CA ILE A 683 -14.08 -17.03 -31.42
C ILE A 683 -15.59 -17.23 -31.66
N PRO A 684 -16.44 -16.21 -31.40
CA PRO A 684 -17.89 -16.36 -31.52
C PRO A 684 -18.40 -16.14 -32.96
N PHE A 685 -17.52 -16.11 -33.94
CA PHE A 685 -17.84 -15.78 -35.33
C PHE A 685 -17.18 -16.78 -36.29
N THR A 686 -17.83 -17.03 -37.41
CA THR A 686 -17.24 -17.72 -38.57
C THR A 686 -16.31 -16.80 -39.34
N GLU A 687 -15.42 -17.37 -40.15
CA GLU A 687 -14.48 -16.64 -41.00
C GLU A 687 -15.21 -15.67 -41.94
N SER A 688 -16.36 -16.10 -42.47
CA SER A 688 -17.17 -15.32 -43.41
C SER A 688 -17.80 -14.08 -42.77
N GLU A 689 -18.20 -14.17 -41.49
CA GLU A 689 -18.83 -13.06 -40.76
C GLU A 689 -17.84 -11.93 -40.43
N VAL A 690 -16.54 -12.24 -40.39
CA VAL A 690 -15.46 -11.29 -40.02
C VAL A 690 -14.48 -11.02 -41.15
N ASN A 691 -14.75 -11.54 -42.35
CA ASN A 691 -13.88 -11.44 -43.53
C ASN A 691 -12.44 -11.91 -43.26
N SER A 692 -12.28 -13.02 -42.54
CA SER A 692 -10.94 -13.56 -42.28
C SER A 692 -10.30 -14.04 -43.59
N PRO A 693 -9.01 -13.72 -43.83
CA PRO A 693 -8.31 -14.15 -45.06
C PRO A 693 -7.94 -15.63 -45.06
N GLU A 694 -7.98 -16.30 -43.90
CA GLU A 694 -7.60 -17.70 -43.75
C GLU A 694 -8.63 -18.44 -42.86
N ARG A 695 -8.54 -19.78 -42.88
CA ARG A 695 -9.41 -20.65 -42.08
C ARG A 695 -9.03 -20.63 -40.60
N PHE A 696 -10.03 -20.62 -39.71
CA PHE A 696 -9.83 -20.85 -38.28
C PHE A 696 -9.63 -22.35 -37.99
N GLU A 697 -8.68 -22.70 -37.13
CA GLU A 697 -8.45 -24.11 -36.77
C GLU A 697 -9.59 -24.69 -35.92
N SER A 698 -10.33 -23.82 -35.20
CA SER A 698 -11.51 -24.19 -34.42
C SER A 698 -12.65 -23.21 -34.66
N ASP A 699 -13.85 -23.73 -34.91
CA ASP A 699 -15.12 -23.02 -34.99
C ASP A 699 -16.05 -23.30 -33.79
N PHE A 700 -15.53 -23.96 -32.74
CA PHE A 700 -16.28 -24.43 -31.57
C PHE A 700 -17.26 -23.40 -30.99
N MET A 701 -16.80 -22.18 -30.65
CA MET A 701 -17.66 -21.21 -29.99
C MET A 701 -18.73 -20.63 -30.93
N ALA A 702 -18.41 -20.43 -32.22
CA ALA A 702 -19.39 -20.02 -33.22
C ALA A 702 -20.49 -21.09 -33.37
N GLN A 703 -20.12 -22.37 -33.46
CA GLN A 703 -21.08 -23.48 -33.50
C GLN A 703 -21.89 -23.59 -32.21
N TYR A 704 -21.24 -23.42 -31.04
CA TYR A 704 -21.91 -23.50 -29.74
C TYR A 704 -23.00 -22.44 -29.56
N LEU A 705 -22.79 -21.24 -30.10
CA LEU A 705 -23.73 -20.12 -30.00
C LEU A 705 -24.80 -20.11 -31.11
N ALA A 706 -24.60 -20.82 -32.22
CA ALA A 706 -25.44 -20.73 -33.42
C ALA A 706 -26.93 -21.05 -33.20
N ASP A 707 -27.25 -21.93 -32.24
CA ASP A 707 -28.61 -22.36 -31.92
C ASP A 707 -29.13 -21.78 -30.59
N LYS A 708 -28.37 -20.87 -29.96
CA LYS A 708 -28.70 -20.32 -28.65
C LYS A 708 -29.56 -19.07 -28.79
N GLN A 709 -30.53 -18.93 -27.89
CA GLN A 709 -31.32 -17.71 -27.77
C GLN A 709 -30.50 -16.66 -27.01
N LEU A 710 -30.12 -15.59 -27.69
CA LEU A 710 -29.38 -14.47 -27.12
C LEU A 710 -30.33 -13.46 -26.49
N SER A 711 -29.91 -12.81 -25.41
CA SER A 711 -30.56 -11.58 -24.96
C SER A 711 -30.22 -10.43 -25.89
N ASN A 712 -31.03 -9.36 -25.85
CA ASN A 712 -30.76 -8.14 -26.62
C ASN A 712 -29.38 -7.55 -26.31
N GLU A 713 -28.95 -7.58 -25.04
CA GLU A 713 -27.65 -7.09 -24.60
C GLU A 713 -26.50 -7.97 -25.12
N ALA A 714 -26.63 -9.29 -25.02
CA ALA A 714 -25.63 -10.23 -25.54
C ALA A 714 -25.50 -10.13 -27.07
N GLU A 715 -26.62 -10.00 -27.79
CA GLU A 715 -26.65 -9.79 -29.23
C GLU A 715 -25.97 -8.45 -29.61
N ALA A 716 -26.21 -7.38 -28.87
CA ALA A 716 -25.55 -6.09 -29.09
C ALA A 716 -24.02 -6.21 -28.91
N VAL A 717 -23.55 -6.91 -27.88
CA VAL A 717 -22.11 -7.16 -27.65
C VAL A 717 -21.50 -7.94 -28.81
N LEU A 718 -22.15 -9.01 -29.26
CA LEU A 718 -21.68 -9.80 -30.40
C LEU A 718 -21.64 -8.96 -31.69
N ASN A 719 -22.65 -8.14 -31.94
CA ASN A 719 -22.70 -7.29 -33.13
C ASN A 719 -21.61 -6.22 -33.15
N GLU A 720 -21.36 -5.53 -32.05
CA GLU A 720 -20.26 -4.55 -31.98
C GLU A 720 -18.88 -5.22 -31.93
N GLY A 721 -18.77 -6.37 -31.27
CA GLY A 721 -17.55 -7.20 -31.26
C GLY A 721 -17.16 -7.65 -32.67
N ARG A 722 -18.13 -8.08 -33.47
CA ARG A 722 -17.93 -8.50 -34.87
C ARG A 722 -17.30 -7.39 -35.70
N LYS A 723 -17.76 -6.14 -35.54
CA LYS A 723 -17.19 -4.99 -36.25
C LYS A 723 -15.72 -4.78 -35.91
N LEU A 724 -15.33 -4.98 -34.65
CA LEU A 724 -13.92 -4.89 -34.24
C LEU A 724 -13.07 -6.02 -34.84
N TRP A 725 -13.63 -7.23 -34.95
CA TRP A 725 -12.98 -8.33 -35.67
C TRP A 725 -12.79 -8.02 -37.16
N CYS A 726 -13.83 -7.54 -37.85
CA CYS A 726 -13.71 -7.10 -39.25
C CYS A 726 -12.64 -6.01 -39.39
N THR A 727 -12.70 -4.99 -38.52
CA THR A 727 -11.74 -3.88 -38.53
C THR A 727 -10.31 -4.40 -38.37
N TYR A 728 -10.08 -5.38 -37.50
CA TYR A 728 -8.77 -6.00 -37.31
C TYR A 728 -8.24 -6.66 -38.59
N PHE A 729 -9.06 -7.44 -39.30
CA PHE A 729 -8.62 -8.09 -40.56
C PHE A 729 -8.42 -7.11 -41.72
N GLU A 730 -8.98 -5.90 -41.64
CA GLU A 730 -8.72 -4.81 -42.59
C GLU A 730 -7.41 -4.06 -42.31
N GLN A 731 -6.83 -4.17 -41.11
CA GLN A 731 -5.63 -3.42 -40.75
C GLN A 731 -4.36 -4.01 -41.37
N ASP A 732 -3.47 -3.14 -41.89
CA ASP A 732 -2.09 -3.51 -42.18
C ASP A 732 -1.24 -3.45 -40.90
N ILE A 733 -1.17 -4.57 -40.19
CA ILE A 733 -0.47 -4.66 -38.91
C ILE A 733 1.03 -4.81 -39.16
N ASN A 734 1.87 -3.93 -38.61
CA ASN A 734 3.32 -4.00 -38.79
C ASN A 734 3.97 -5.21 -38.08
N SER A 735 5.21 -5.52 -38.46
CA SER A 735 5.98 -6.67 -37.95
C SER A 735 6.19 -6.65 -36.43
N SER A 736 6.42 -5.48 -35.85
CA SER A 736 6.62 -5.32 -34.40
C SER A 736 5.39 -5.77 -33.61
N LEU A 737 4.19 -5.34 -34.03
CA LEU A 737 2.94 -5.76 -33.41
C LEU A 737 2.65 -7.25 -33.65
N ARG A 738 2.92 -7.76 -34.86
CA ARG A 738 2.77 -9.20 -35.18
C ARG A 738 3.64 -10.06 -34.27
N GLU A 739 4.88 -9.65 -34.01
CA GLU A 739 5.79 -10.37 -33.12
C GLU A 739 5.35 -10.28 -31.66
N LYS A 740 5.00 -9.08 -31.19
CA LYS A 740 4.59 -8.80 -29.80
C LYS A 740 3.36 -9.60 -29.39
N TYR A 741 2.35 -9.67 -30.25
CA TYR A 741 1.09 -10.37 -29.99
C TYR A 741 1.00 -11.76 -30.62
N LYS A 742 2.08 -12.26 -31.21
CA LYS A 742 2.16 -13.56 -31.90
C LYS A 742 1.01 -13.76 -32.90
N LEU A 743 0.84 -12.78 -33.79
CA LEU A 743 -0.20 -12.77 -34.83
C LEU A 743 0.25 -13.59 -36.05
N ASN A 744 0.67 -14.83 -35.82
CA ASN A 744 1.17 -15.75 -36.84
C ASN A 744 0.13 -16.81 -37.25
N ARG A 745 -1.14 -16.58 -36.90
CA ARG A 745 -2.32 -17.38 -37.24
C ARG A 745 -3.53 -16.46 -37.40
N ALA A 746 -4.56 -16.91 -38.11
CA ALA A 746 -5.78 -16.14 -38.31
C ALA A 746 -6.82 -16.27 -37.17
N ASP A 747 -6.79 -17.35 -36.40
CA ASP A 747 -7.70 -17.64 -35.28
C ASP A 747 -7.38 -16.84 -34.00
N VAL A 748 -7.06 -15.56 -34.14
CA VAL A 748 -6.67 -14.69 -33.02
C VAL A 748 -7.79 -14.47 -32.01
N GLY A 749 -7.42 -14.37 -30.73
CA GLY A 749 -8.35 -14.14 -29.64
C GLY A 749 -8.67 -12.67 -29.36
N TRP A 750 -9.67 -12.44 -28.51
CA TRP A 750 -10.09 -11.11 -28.11
C TRP A 750 -8.94 -10.27 -27.56
N TYR A 751 -8.08 -10.87 -26.73
CA TYR A 751 -6.89 -10.20 -26.20
C TYR A 751 -6.01 -9.66 -27.33
N GLN A 752 -5.71 -10.48 -28.34
CA GLN A 752 -4.83 -10.13 -29.46
C GLN A 752 -5.45 -9.00 -30.29
N ILE A 753 -6.73 -9.13 -30.67
CA ILE A 753 -7.47 -8.12 -31.44
C ILE A 753 -7.52 -6.79 -30.69
N ARG A 754 -8.06 -6.79 -29.47
CA ARG A 754 -8.24 -5.57 -28.68
C ARG A 754 -6.91 -4.86 -28.46
N LYS A 755 -5.85 -5.60 -28.10
CA LYS A 755 -4.54 -4.98 -27.83
C LYS A 755 -3.85 -4.46 -29.07
N THR A 756 -3.97 -5.14 -30.19
CA THR A 756 -3.40 -4.68 -31.46
C THR A 756 -4.11 -3.42 -31.93
N LEU A 757 -5.44 -3.39 -31.93
CA LEU A 757 -6.21 -2.21 -32.32
C LEU A 757 -5.98 -1.00 -31.38
N GLN A 758 -5.87 -1.22 -30.07
CA GLN A 758 -5.52 -0.17 -29.10
C GLN A 758 -4.14 0.44 -29.41
N GLU A 759 -3.14 -0.39 -29.70
CA GLU A 759 -1.78 0.08 -29.96
C GLU A 759 -1.65 0.77 -31.33
N ILE A 760 -2.45 0.37 -32.33
CA ILE A 760 -2.57 1.09 -33.60
C ILE A 760 -3.11 2.52 -33.37
N ASN A 761 -4.13 2.67 -32.52
CA ASN A 761 -4.64 4.00 -32.15
C ASN A 761 -3.58 4.84 -31.44
N GLU A 762 -2.82 4.25 -30.50
CA GLU A 762 -1.76 4.95 -29.76
C GLU A 762 -0.62 5.45 -30.66
N GLN A 763 -0.32 4.74 -31.76
CA GLN A 763 0.70 5.14 -32.72
C GLN A 763 0.26 6.32 -33.60
N GLY A 764 -1.04 6.58 -33.75
CA GLY A 764 -1.59 7.78 -34.40
C GLY A 764 -1.38 7.88 -35.91
N PHE A 765 -0.94 6.82 -36.58
CA PHE A 765 -0.69 6.80 -38.03
C PHE A 765 -1.91 6.39 -38.88
N ALA A 766 -2.92 5.79 -38.26
CA ALA A 766 -4.15 5.33 -38.91
C ALA A 766 -5.38 6.13 -38.44
N ARG A 767 -6.50 5.99 -39.15
CA ARG A 767 -7.79 6.52 -38.71
C ARG A 767 -8.15 5.88 -37.36
N GLU A 768 -8.54 6.71 -36.40
CA GLU A 768 -8.92 6.26 -35.06
C GLU A 768 -10.03 5.20 -35.11
N ILE A 769 -9.76 4.06 -34.47
CA ILE A 769 -10.66 2.92 -34.35
C ILE A 769 -11.43 3.08 -33.03
N SER A 770 -12.71 3.41 -33.11
CA SER A 770 -13.51 3.66 -31.92
C SER A 770 -14.01 2.38 -31.26
N PHE A 771 -13.76 2.23 -29.96
CA PHE A 771 -14.32 1.16 -29.12
C PHE A 771 -15.65 1.54 -28.46
N LYS A 772 -16.10 2.79 -28.60
CA LYS A 772 -17.19 3.37 -27.79
C LYS A 772 -18.51 2.60 -27.91
N ALA A 773 -18.89 2.18 -29.12
CA ALA A 773 -20.14 1.44 -29.32
C ALA A 773 -20.10 0.06 -28.63
N PHE A 774 -18.97 -0.64 -28.77
CA PHE A 774 -18.71 -1.89 -28.07
C PHE A 774 -18.69 -1.70 -26.54
N GLU A 775 -18.02 -0.66 -26.03
CA GLU A 775 -17.97 -0.37 -24.59
C GLU A 775 -19.36 -0.11 -24.01
N VAL A 776 -20.22 0.61 -24.73
CA VAL A 776 -21.62 0.85 -24.33
C VAL A 776 -22.42 -0.46 -24.29
N ALA A 777 -22.32 -1.29 -25.33
CA ALA A 777 -23.01 -2.58 -25.37
C ALA A 777 -22.52 -3.53 -24.25
N TYR A 778 -21.19 -3.59 -24.04
CA TYR A 778 -20.58 -4.41 -23.00
C TYR A 778 -20.95 -3.93 -21.60
N GLN A 779 -21.04 -2.62 -21.38
CA GLN A 779 -21.53 -2.06 -20.12
C GLN A 779 -23.00 -2.39 -19.88
N ALA A 780 -23.86 -2.34 -20.89
CA ALA A 780 -25.27 -2.73 -20.75
C ALA A 780 -25.43 -4.20 -20.32
N LEU A 781 -24.65 -5.12 -20.91
CA LEU A 781 -24.62 -6.52 -20.48
C LEU A 781 -24.07 -6.68 -19.05
N THR A 782 -23.04 -5.89 -18.71
CA THR A 782 -22.47 -5.85 -17.35
C THR A 782 -23.52 -5.40 -16.33
N ASP A 783 -24.26 -4.34 -16.62
CA ASP A 783 -25.30 -3.77 -15.75
C ASP A 783 -26.49 -4.73 -15.60
N LYS A 784 -26.78 -5.56 -16.61
CA LYS A 784 -27.77 -6.64 -16.53
C LYS A 784 -27.32 -7.78 -15.61
N LEU A 785 -26.06 -8.18 -15.68
CA LEU A 785 -25.52 -9.32 -14.93
C LEU A 785 -25.19 -8.98 -13.47
N LEU A 786 -24.75 -7.76 -13.19
CA LEU A 786 -24.26 -7.37 -11.86
C LEU A 786 -25.29 -7.57 -10.73
N PRO A 787 -26.58 -7.18 -10.85
CA PRO A 787 -27.58 -7.44 -9.81
C PRO A 787 -27.79 -8.94 -9.54
N GLN A 788 -27.67 -9.76 -10.59
CA GLN A 788 -27.89 -11.20 -10.52
C GLN A 788 -26.84 -11.93 -9.69
N VAL A 789 -25.64 -11.35 -9.51
CA VAL A 789 -24.63 -11.87 -8.56
C VAL A 789 -25.23 -12.01 -7.16
N TYR A 790 -26.04 -11.04 -6.74
CA TYR A 790 -26.68 -11.06 -5.43
C TYR A 790 -28.03 -11.78 -5.46
N ASP A 791 -28.84 -11.55 -6.49
CA ASP A 791 -30.22 -12.08 -6.54
C ASP A 791 -30.22 -13.61 -6.74
N LEU A 792 -29.23 -14.17 -7.45
CA LEU A 792 -29.01 -15.62 -7.59
C LEU A 792 -28.15 -16.20 -6.46
N GLY A 793 -27.74 -15.38 -5.50
CA GLY A 793 -27.09 -15.82 -4.27
C GLY A 793 -25.59 -16.12 -4.36
N PHE A 794 -24.89 -15.75 -5.45
CA PHE A 794 -23.44 -15.91 -5.56
C PHE A 794 -22.66 -15.05 -4.56
N LEU A 795 -23.23 -13.94 -4.11
CA LEU A 795 -22.76 -13.16 -2.96
C LEU A 795 -23.92 -12.77 -2.04
N LYS A 796 -23.62 -12.57 -0.76
CA LYS A 796 -24.57 -11.97 0.20
C LYS A 796 -24.47 -10.45 0.14
N LYS A 797 -25.62 -9.78 0.22
CA LYS A 797 -25.71 -8.32 0.38
C LYS A 797 -25.12 -7.88 1.72
#